data_AF-A0A7C3GEB4-F1
#
_entry.id   AF-A0A7C3GEB4-F1
#
_cell.length_a   1.000
_cell.length_b   1.000
_cell.length_c   1.000
_cell.angle_alpha   90.00
_cell.angle_beta   90.00
_cell.angle_gamma   90.00
#
_symmetry.space_group_name_H-M   'P 1'
#
loop_
_entity.id
_entity.type
_entity.pdbx_description
1 polymer ?
#
loop_
_entity_poly.entity_id
_entity_poly.type
_entity_poly.pdbx_seq_one_letter_code
_entity_poly.pdbx_strand_id
1 'polypeptide(L)'
;EDIYLKRHIAADIPSMYGRYHEKKFDALGLSFRLENLARNWFEELVQNFDFPFITRATFFTVLKYLKLFRQGLAVEGISSKKFDIYLQLLENSLKMRCFTYTQYLDIFRGLLEGVRHIIKTYYISPHVENLGIILRQIGRRRLLPRYRRGTSGLSEGEFIHRVTETFTRELVASSFVLQPLDNFVLRIYQTLLKQRELLEPRDLDLLMSYDPDRALCDLYHPNPLARDLIHLGNKAYNLLLLVEEKLPVPPGFVLTTEVYRCYPVISKYRQAYLDLMDRIRERVHLLEERVGRRFGSPENPLLLSVRSGAAISLPGMMSTILNLGLNPEIVEGLAEKTGNLWFAWDTYRRFVQSWAMAHGLERELFNQLMRSHKRLYGVKKKREFSGEEMKELALLYRKMIEKYGISLPDDPWEQLARAVELVFASWEAKKARVYREIMGISEDWGTAVIVQTMTFGNLGLRSGTGVVFTAPPYGKLSRLALWGDYTPGNQGEDIVSGLVNTYPISIEQRKREGREGPSLEEAFPEIYQALFDIAQHLVYEKKWSHQEMEFTFEGPRREDLYILQVRDMVTQEERPRVQVFENPEELSRYFLGKGIGVAGGALSGRVVFDLEDIRRMRQEDPEAPLILLRYDTVPDDIKEISQADGLLTARGGQTSHAAIVASRLGKTCVVGCEVMAIDEENKRARFNGYTVRLGDWISIDGLKGNVYLGKHPVKEVVGP
;
A
#
# COMPACT_ATOMS: atom_id res chain seq x y z
N GLU A 1 -29.91 15.00 -55.96
CA GLU A 1 -29.44 16.26 -56.60
C GLU A 1 -30.64 17.18 -56.77
N ASP A 2 -30.57 18.43 -56.32
CA ASP A 2 -31.62 19.41 -56.60
C ASP A 2 -31.42 19.94 -58.03
N ILE A 3 -32.38 19.68 -58.92
CA ILE A 3 -32.27 20.10 -60.33
C ILE A 3 -32.72 21.56 -60.42
N TYR A 4 -31.74 22.47 -60.30
CA TYR A 4 -31.97 23.92 -60.39
C TYR A 4 -31.81 24.48 -61.81
N LEU A 5 -31.16 23.76 -62.72
CA LEU A 5 -30.87 24.21 -64.08
C LEU A 5 -31.51 23.31 -65.15
N LYS A 6 -32.22 23.98 -66.06
CA LYS A 6 -33.02 23.44 -67.16
C LYS A 6 -32.13 22.65 -68.12
N ARG A 7 -32.28 21.32 -68.19
CA ARG A 7 -31.67 20.50 -69.26
C ARG A 7 -32.70 20.30 -70.37
N HIS A 8 -32.55 21.05 -71.46
CA HIS A 8 -33.34 20.86 -72.68
C HIS A 8 -32.65 19.84 -73.57
N ILE A 9 -33.23 18.65 -73.71
CA ILE A 9 -32.89 17.72 -74.79
C ILE A 9 -34.21 17.15 -75.31
N ALA A 10 -34.56 17.52 -76.54
CA ALA A 10 -35.72 17.14 -77.34
C ALA A 10 -37.09 17.77 -76.96
N ALA A 11 -37.83 18.15 -78.01
CA ALA A 11 -39.19 18.65 -77.93
C ALA A 11 -40.14 17.53 -77.44
N ASP A 12 -41.12 17.91 -76.61
CA ASP A 12 -42.22 17.08 -76.05
C ASP A 12 -41.98 16.29 -74.75
N ILE A 13 -41.01 16.66 -73.90
CA ILE A 13 -40.92 16.14 -72.51
C ILE A 13 -41.22 17.26 -71.49
N PRO A 14 -42.08 17.05 -70.47
CA PRO A 14 -42.41 18.07 -69.47
C PRO A 14 -41.17 18.51 -68.67
N SER A 15 -41.05 19.82 -68.43
CA SER A 15 -39.98 20.41 -67.62
C SER A 15 -40.05 19.94 -66.16
N MET A 16 -38.99 19.32 -65.65
CA MET A 16 -38.93 18.86 -64.25
C MET A 16 -38.05 19.80 -63.40
N TYR A 17 -38.68 20.53 -62.49
CA TYR A 17 -38.05 21.05 -61.28
C TYR A 17 -38.29 20.05 -60.15
N GLY A 18 -37.25 19.63 -59.44
CA GLY A 18 -37.40 18.65 -58.36
C GLY A 18 -36.09 18.09 -57.83
N ARG A 19 -36.20 17.18 -56.85
CA ARG A 19 -35.08 16.41 -56.32
C ARG A 19 -34.94 15.10 -57.09
N TYR A 20 -33.80 14.94 -57.75
CA TYR A 20 -33.39 13.64 -58.27
C TYR A 20 -32.90 12.77 -57.13
N HIS A 21 -33.64 11.68 -56.89
CA HIS A 21 -33.30 10.62 -55.94
C HIS A 21 -33.09 9.33 -56.73
N GLU A 22 -31.88 8.80 -56.66
CA GLU A 22 -31.58 7.45 -57.13
C GLU A 22 -31.02 6.67 -55.96
N LYS A 23 -31.61 5.50 -55.68
CA LYS A 23 -31.20 4.66 -54.53
C LYS A 23 -29.69 4.42 -54.48
N LYS A 24 -29.03 4.28 -55.64
CA LYS A 24 -27.58 4.07 -55.72
C LYS A 24 -26.79 5.30 -55.26
N PHE A 25 -27.15 6.49 -55.72
CA PHE A 25 -26.48 7.74 -55.32
C PHE A 25 -26.82 8.13 -53.88
N ASP A 26 -28.06 7.90 -53.44
CA ASP A 26 -28.47 8.11 -52.04
C ASP A 26 -27.71 7.16 -51.10
N ALA A 27 -27.55 5.89 -51.49
CA ALA A 27 -26.74 4.93 -50.75
C ALA A 27 -25.26 5.33 -50.73
N LEU A 28 -24.69 5.75 -51.85
CA LEU A 28 -23.30 6.24 -51.93
C LEU A 28 -23.10 7.47 -51.04
N GLY A 29 -24.03 8.43 -51.06
CA GLY A 29 -24.00 9.61 -50.20
C GLY A 29 -24.19 9.28 -48.71
N LEU A 30 -24.93 8.23 -48.37
CA LEU A 30 -24.98 7.71 -47.00
C LEU A 30 -23.64 7.07 -46.61
N SER A 31 -23.04 6.25 -47.48
CA SER A 31 -21.74 5.63 -47.24
C SER A 31 -20.66 6.67 -46.94
N PHE A 32 -20.53 7.72 -47.74
CA PHE A 32 -19.55 8.79 -47.47
C PHE A 32 -19.81 9.55 -46.17
N ARG A 33 -21.08 9.73 -45.78
CA ARG A 33 -21.43 10.36 -44.49
C ARG A 33 -21.04 9.46 -43.32
N LEU A 34 -21.29 8.15 -43.43
CA LEU A 34 -20.89 7.16 -42.42
C LEU A 34 -19.37 7.04 -42.33
N GLU A 35 -18.67 7.05 -43.46
CA GLU A 35 -17.21 7.05 -43.53
C GLU A 35 -16.62 8.29 -42.87
N ASN A 36 -17.14 9.48 -43.17
CA ASN A 36 -16.72 10.72 -42.52
C ASN A 36 -16.97 10.68 -40.99
N LEU A 37 -18.12 10.16 -40.55
CA LEU A 37 -18.43 10.01 -39.13
C LEU A 37 -17.44 9.04 -38.45
N ALA A 38 -17.19 7.88 -39.07
CA ALA A 38 -16.25 6.91 -38.56
C ALA A 38 -14.81 7.45 -38.56
N ARG A 39 -14.41 8.27 -39.55
CA ARG A 39 -13.09 8.91 -39.58
C ARG A 39 -12.92 9.81 -38.38
N ASN A 40 -13.94 10.64 -38.08
CA ASN A 40 -13.91 11.51 -36.90
C ASN A 40 -13.76 10.68 -35.61
N TRP A 41 -14.43 9.52 -35.50
CA TRP A 41 -14.23 8.63 -34.35
C TRP A 41 -12.84 8.00 -34.29
N PHE A 42 -12.22 7.65 -35.42
CA PHE A 42 -10.83 7.19 -35.44
C PHE A 42 -9.86 8.30 -35.04
N GLU A 43 -10.06 9.53 -35.52
CA GLU A 43 -9.26 10.69 -35.13
C GLU A 43 -9.41 10.99 -33.63
N GLU A 44 -10.64 11.01 -33.13
CA GLU A 44 -10.95 11.19 -31.71
C GLU A 44 -10.34 10.07 -30.86
N LEU A 45 -10.40 8.81 -31.33
CA LEU A 45 -9.75 7.68 -30.69
C LEU A 45 -8.24 7.89 -30.56
N VAL A 46 -7.56 8.38 -31.60
CA VAL A 46 -6.11 8.66 -31.56
C VAL A 46 -5.78 9.85 -30.67
N GLN A 47 -6.63 10.88 -30.66
CA GLN A 47 -6.47 12.06 -29.82
C GLN A 47 -6.64 11.73 -28.33
N ASN A 48 -7.70 11.00 -27.98
CA ASN A 48 -8.02 10.59 -26.61
C ASN A 48 -7.09 9.50 -26.08
N PHE A 49 -6.31 8.85 -26.96
CA PHE A 49 -5.29 7.88 -26.55
C PHE A 49 -3.99 8.59 -26.17
N ASP A 50 -4.01 9.26 -25.02
CA ASP A 50 -2.83 9.85 -24.41
C ASP A 50 -2.33 8.98 -23.26
N PHE A 51 -1.29 8.19 -23.52
CA PHE A 51 -0.58 7.51 -22.45
C PHE A 51 0.68 8.30 -22.12
N PRO A 52 0.84 8.77 -20.87
CA PRO A 52 2.06 9.46 -20.45
C PRO A 52 3.29 8.56 -20.59
N PHE A 53 3.08 7.24 -20.58
CA PHE A 53 4.09 6.20 -20.82
C PHE A 53 3.43 4.88 -21.23
N ILE A 54 4.22 3.99 -21.83
CA ILE A 54 3.75 2.70 -22.34
C ILE A 54 4.32 1.55 -21.50
N THR A 55 3.43 0.66 -21.07
CA THR A 55 3.76 -0.63 -20.46
C THR A 55 3.11 -1.77 -21.25
N ARG A 56 3.30 -3.02 -20.80
CA ARG A 56 2.62 -4.16 -21.43
C ARG A 56 1.10 -4.07 -21.29
N ALA A 57 0.58 -3.49 -20.21
CA ALA A 57 -0.86 -3.31 -20.00
C ALA A 57 -1.46 -2.42 -21.10
N THR A 58 -0.76 -1.34 -21.46
CA THR A 58 -1.12 -0.43 -22.56
C THR A 58 -1.32 -1.18 -23.89
N PHE A 59 -0.50 -2.20 -24.16
CA PHE A 59 -0.54 -2.92 -25.43
C PHE A 59 -1.80 -3.75 -25.65
N PHE A 60 -2.53 -4.15 -24.60
CA PHE A 60 -3.83 -4.79 -24.79
C PHE A 60 -4.83 -3.84 -25.46
N THR A 61 -4.85 -2.58 -25.04
CA THR A 61 -5.69 -1.54 -25.65
C THR A 61 -5.19 -1.15 -27.04
N VAL A 62 -3.87 -1.01 -27.22
CA VAL A 62 -3.27 -0.77 -28.54
C VAL A 62 -3.66 -1.85 -29.53
N LEU A 63 -3.56 -3.13 -29.13
CA LEU A 63 -3.91 -4.25 -30.00
C LEU A 63 -5.39 -4.22 -30.41
N LYS A 64 -6.28 -3.90 -29.47
CA LYS A 64 -7.72 -3.71 -29.76
C LYS A 64 -7.90 -2.64 -30.84
N TYR A 65 -7.20 -1.51 -30.74
CA TYR A 65 -7.33 -0.39 -31.68
C TYR A 65 -6.73 -0.71 -33.05
N LEU A 66 -5.55 -1.34 -33.10
CA LEU A 66 -4.95 -1.79 -34.35
C LEU A 66 -5.83 -2.80 -35.10
N LYS A 67 -6.57 -3.66 -34.38
CA LYS A 67 -7.56 -4.57 -34.99
C LYS A 67 -8.74 -3.80 -35.61
N LEU A 68 -9.20 -2.71 -35.01
CA LEU A 68 -10.20 -1.81 -35.60
C LEU A 68 -9.67 -1.10 -36.85
N PHE A 69 -8.44 -0.58 -36.79
CA PHE A 69 -7.80 0.00 -37.97
C PHE A 69 -7.65 -0.99 -39.12
N ARG A 70 -7.27 -2.24 -38.82
CA ARG A 70 -7.21 -3.32 -39.81
C ARG A 70 -8.57 -3.59 -40.45
N GLN A 71 -9.66 -3.55 -39.67
CA GLN A 71 -11.02 -3.66 -40.20
C GLN A 71 -11.37 -2.47 -41.10
N GLY A 72 -11.01 -1.25 -40.71
CA GLY A 72 -11.20 -0.05 -41.53
C GLY A 72 -10.48 -0.13 -42.87
N LEU A 73 -9.22 -0.60 -42.89
CA LEU A 73 -8.47 -0.81 -44.13
C LEU A 73 -9.16 -1.84 -45.04
N ALA A 74 -9.71 -2.91 -44.46
CA ALA A 74 -10.43 -3.92 -45.22
C ALA A 74 -11.72 -3.37 -45.88
N VAL A 75 -12.40 -2.40 -45.24
CA VAL A 75 -13.55 -1.70 -45.84
C VAL A 75 -13.14 -0.90 -47.07
N GLU A 76 -11.94 -0.32 -47.09
CA GLU A 76 -11.36 0.36 -48.27
C GLU A 76 -10.80 -0.62 -49.33
N GLY A 77 -10.90 -1.94 -49.10
CA GLY A 77 -10.29 -2.95 -49.98
C GLY A 77 -8.76 -3.02 -49.88
N ILE A 78 -8.18 -2.45 -48.82
CA ILE A 78 -6.75 -2.45 -48.56
C ILE A 78 -6.38 -3.68 -47.74
N SER A 79 -5.33 -4.38 -48.16
CA SER A 79 -4.76 -5.52 -47.43
C SER A 79 -3.23 -5.41 -47.37
N SER A 80 -2.64 -5.84 -46.27
CA SER A 80 -1.18 -5.78 -46.10
C SER A 80 -0.68 -6.92 -45.25
N LYS A 81 -0.15 -7.96 -45.91
CA LYS A 81 0.46 -9.10 -45.24
C LYS A 81 1.57 -8.67 -44.27
N LYS A 82 2.33 -7.63 -44.61
CA LYS A 82 3.38 -7.10 -43.73
C LYS A 82 2.80 -6.51 -42.44
N PHE A 83 1.76 -5.67 -42.55
CA PHE A 83 1.09 -5.11 -41.38
C PHE A 83 0.46 -6.22 -40.52
N ASP A 84 -0.24 -7.18 -41.15
CA ASP A 84 -0.89 -8.29 -40.46
C ASP A 84 0.11 -9.19 -39.72
N ILE A 85 1.30 -9.45 -40.27
CA ILE A 85 2.36 -10.22 -39.60
C ILE A 85 2.79 -9.52 -38.30
N TYR A 86 3.08 -8.23 -38.33
CA TYR A 86 3.53 -7.52 -37.12
C TYR A 86 2.39 -7.32 -36.11
N LEU A 87 1.15 -7.18 -36.57
CA LEU A 87 -0.02 -7.17 -35.70
C LEU A 87 -0.18 -8.52 -34.98
N GLN A 88 0.03 -9.63 -35.70
CA GLN A 88 0.00 -10.97 -35.12
C GLN A 88 1.17 -11.21 -34.15
N LEU A 89 2.36 -10.68 -34.46
CA LEU A 89 3.50 -10.72 -33.54
C LEU A 89 3.17 -9.98 -32.23
N LEU A 90 2.54 -8.80 -32.29
CA LEU A 90 2.08 -8.09 -31.10
C LEU A 90 1.09 -8.95 -30.30
N GLU A 91 0.07 -9.51 -30.95
CA GLU A 91 -0.92 -10.36 -30.29
C GLU A 91 -0.32 -11.58 -29.59
N ASN A 92 0.64 -12.23 -30.24
CA ASN A 92 1.30 -13.40 -29.66
C ASN A 92 2.27 -13.00 -28.54
N SER A 93 2.97 -11.86 -28.66
CA SER A 93 3.91 -11.37 -27.65
C SER A 93 3.25 -11.13 -26.29
N LEU A 94 1.99 -10.67 -26.25
CA LEU A 94 1.25 -10.45 -25.00
C LEU A 94 0.98 -11.75 -24.22
N LYS A 95 1.05 -12.91 -24.88
CA LYS A 95 0.90 -14.23 -24.28
C LYS A 95 2.24 -14.84 -23.86
N MET A 96 3.36 -14.28 -24.32
CA MET A 96 4.70 -14.78 -24.03
C MET A 96 5.24 -14.23 -22.71
N ARG A 97 5.97 -15.07 -21.99
CA ARG A 97 6.76 -14.65 -20.83
C ARG A 97 8.13 -14.14 -21.29
N CYS A 98 8.70 -13.22 -20.53
CA CYS A 98 10.04 -12.67 -20.78
C CYS A 98 10.22 -11.99 -22.16
N PHE A 99 9.14 -11.42 -22.71
CA PHE A 99 9.22 -10.62 -23.92
C PHE A 99 9.77 -9.22 -23.57
N THR A 100 10.87 -8.83 -24.19
CA THR A 100 11.64 -7.64 -23.78
C THR A 100 11.11 -6.36 -24.41
N TYR A 101 11.49 -5.23 -23.82
CA TYR A 101 11.17 -3.91 -24.35
C TYR A 101 11.61 -3.71 -25.82
N THR A 102 12.82 -4.15 -26.16
CA THR A 102 13.41 -3.98 -27.50
C THR A 102 12.67 -4.78 -28.56
N GLN A 103 12.15 -5.96 -28.21
CA GLN A 103 11.32 -6.76 -29.12
C GLN A 103 10.00 -6.06 -29.46
N TYR A 104 9.36 -5.39 -28.48
CA TYR A 104 8.19 -4.56 -28.77
C TYR A 104 8.54 -3.40 -29.70
N LEU A 105 9.69 -2.76 -29.51
CA LEU A 105 10.17 -1.68 -30.38
C LEU A 105 10.34 -2.15 -31.84
N ASP A 106 10.83 -3.38 -32.04
CA ASP A 106 10.93 -3.98 -33.38
C ASP A 106 9.57 -4.26 -34.01
N ILE A 107 8.59 -4.71 -33.21
CA ILE A 107 7.21 -4.90 -33.68
C ILE A 107 6.62 -3.57 -34.17
N PHE A 108 6.74 -2.48 -33.40
CA PHE A 108 6.18 -1.19 -33.79
C PHE A 108 6.92 -0.56 -34.98
N ARG A 109 8.24 -0.78 -35.10
CA ARG A 109 9.00 -0.43 -36.31
C ARG A 109 8.47 -1.19 -37.53
N GLY A 110 8.21 -2.48 -37.39
CA GLY A 110 7.62 -3.31 -38.43
C GLY A 110 6.20 -2.90 -38.82
N LEU A 111 5.37 -2.49 -37.85
CA LEU A 111 4.04 -1.91 -38.10
C LEU A 111 4.15 -0.62 -38.92
N LEU A 112 5.07 0.30 -38.57
CA LEU A 112 5.33 1.51 -39.35
C LEU A 112 5.76 1.20 -40.79
N GLU A 113 6.64 0.22 -40.97
CA GLU A 113 7.02 -0.22 -42.32
C GLU A 113 5.84 -0.84 -43.08
N GLY A 114 4.94 -1.54 -42.39
CA GLY A 114 3.70 -2.06 -42.93
C GLY A 114 2.75 -0.96 -43.41
N VAL A 115 2.59 0.11 -42.63
CA VAL A 115 1.80 1.30 -43.00
C VAL A 115 2.43 2.03 -44.20
N ARG A 116 3.75 2.24 -44.19
CA ARG A 116 4.48 2.82 -45.34
C ARG A 116 4.32 1.99 -46.61
N HIS A 117 4.33 0.67 -46.49
CA HIS A 117 4.08 -0.24 -47.61
C HIS A 117 2.66 -0.08 -48.15
N ILE A 118 1.64 0.05 -47.28
CA ILE A 118 0.26 0.33 -47.70
C ILE A 118 0.18 1.63 -48.48
N ILE A 119 0.73 2.73 -47.93
CA ILE A 119 0.77 4.04 -48.60
C ILE A 119 1.41 3.89 -49.99
N LYS A 120 2.57 3.23 -50.07
CA LYS A 120 3.27 3.04 -51.34
C LYS A 120 2.43 2.26 -52.35
N THR A 121 1.88 1.11 -51.95
CA THR A 121 1.18 0.19 -52.86
C THR A 121 -0.16 0.72 -53.35
N TYR A 122 -0.95 1.32 -52.46
CA TYR A 122 -2.33 1.70 -52.77
C TYR A 122 -2.49 3.17 -53.18
N TYR A 123 -1.62 4.06 -52.70
CA TYR A 123 -1.78 5.52 -52.87
C TYR A 123 -0.70 6.16 -53.73
N ILE A 124 0.48 5.55 -53.88
CA ILE A 124 1.60 6.13 -54.63
C ILE A 124 1.81 5.40 -55.96
N SER A 125 2.14 4.11 -55.92
CA SER A 125 2.48 3.32 -57.11
C SER A 125 1.43 3.36 -58.22
N PRO A 126 0.11 3.32 -57.96
CA PRO A 126 -0.90 3.38 -59.02
C PRO A 126 -0.92 4.71 -59.78
N HIS A 127 -0.39 5.79 -59.17
CA HIS A 127 -0.50 7.13 -59.70
C HIS A 127 0.82 7.71 -60.22
N VAL A 128 1.97 7.40 -59.61
CA VAL A 128 3.25 8.09 -59.92
C VAL A 128 3.64 8.04 -61.40
N GLU A 129 3.60 6.86 -62.03
CA GLU A 129 3.98 6.72 -63.45
C GLU A 129 2.95 7.40 -64.37
N ASN A 130 1.66 7.17 -64.09
CA ASN A 130 0.55 7.73 -64.86
C ASN A 130 0.51 9.27 -64.78
N LEU A 131 0.74 9.84 -63.60
CA LEU A 131 0.78 11.29 -63.41
C LEU A 131 1.90 11.94 -64.23
N GLY A 132 3.06 11.31 -64.37
CA GLY A 132 4.13 11.81 -65.24
C GLY A 132 3.67 11.96 -66.69
N ILE A 133 2.95 10.97 -67.22
CA ILE A 133 2.41 11.00 -68.59
C ILE A 133 1.30 12.06 -68.70
N ILE A 134 0.36 12.05 -67.76
CA ILE A 134 -0.80 12.94 -67.72
C ILE A 134 -0.35 14.41 -67.60
N LEU A 135 0.60 14.73 -66.73
CA LEU A 135 1.09 16.10 -66.52
C LEU A 135 1.78 16.66 -67.77
N ARG A 136 2.47 15.82 -68.55
CA ARG A 136 3.04 16.20 -69.85
C ARG A 136 1.96 16.50 -70.89
N GLN A 137 0.85 15.76 -70.88
CA GLN A 137 -0.25 15.94 -71.83
C GLN A 137 -1.13 17.16 -71.51
N ILE A 138 -1.49 17.36 -70.23
CA ILE A 138 -2.41 18.44 -69.84
C ILE A 138 -1.71 19.82 -69.88
N GLY A 139 -0.40 19.85 -69.54
CA GLY A 139 0.41 21.06 -69.49
C GLY A 139 0.10 21.98 -68.30
N ARG A 140 1.06 22.86 -67.97
CA ARG A 140 1.06 23.67 -66.72
C ARG A 140 -0.15 24.61 -66.55
N ARG A 141 -0.75 25.08 -67.66
CA ARG A 141 -1.83 26.08 -67.65
C ARG A 141 -3.21 25.51 -67.30
N ARG A 142 -3.41 24.20 -67.44
CA ARG A 142 -4.72 23.54 -67.26
C ARG A 142 -4.86 22.83 -65.90
N LEU A 143 -3.84 22.87 -65.05
CA LEU A 143 -3.91 22.32 -63.68
C LEU A 143 -4.82 23.13 -62.77
N LEU A 144 -5.36 22.53 -61.71
CA LEU A 144 -6.08 23.30 -60.68
C LEU A 144 -5.13 24.31 -59.98
N PRO A 145 -5.62 25.48 -59.53
CA PRO A 145 -4.79 26.53 -58.93
C PRO A 145 -3.90 26.04 -57.78
N ARG A 146 -4.38 25.08 -56.97
CA ARG A 146 -3.64 24.49 -55.86
C ARG A 146 -2.33 23.79 -56.29
N TYR A 147 -2.32 23.15 -57.46
CA TYR A 147 -1.13 22.45 -57.98
C TYR A 147 -0.18 23.36 -58.79
N ARG A 148 -0.53 24.63 -59.01
CA ARG A 148 0.32 25.62 -59.72
C ARG A 148 1.20 26.43 -58.76
N ARG A 149 0.93 26.39 -57.45
CA ARG A 149 1.62 27.22 -56.47
C ARG A 149 3.08 26.78 -56.31
N GLY A 150 4.01 27.72 -56.50
CA GLY A 150 5.45 27.48 -56.35
C GLY A 150 6.10 26.66 -57.47
N THR A 151 5.39 26.37 -58.57
CA THR A 151 5.94 25.62 -59.70
C THR A 151 6.63 26.48 -60.76
N SER A 152 6.73 27.79 -60.53
CA SER A 152 7.37 28.77 -61.43
C SER A 152 8.89 28.58 -61.43
N GLY A 153 9.49 28.46 -62.62
CA GLY A 153 10.96 28.31 -62.77
C GLY A 153 11.50 26.89 -62.59
N LEU A 154 10.66 25.92 -62.22
CA LEU A 154 11.10 24.51 -62.09
C LEU A 154 11.36 23.87 -63.46
N SER A 155 12.38 23.01 -63.52
CA SER A 155 12.59 22.07 -64.63
C SER A 155 11.39 21.13 -64.80
N GLU A 156 11.29 20.44 -65.93
CA GLU A 156 10.17 19.54 -66.18
C GLU A 156 10.10 18.40 -65.15
N GLY A 157 11.25 17.83 -64.79
CA GLY A 157 11.34 16.77 -63.77
C GLY A 157 10.91 17.25 -62.38
N GLU A 158 11.42 18.40 -61.93
CA GLU A 158 11.06 18.98 -60.63
C GLU A 158 9.59 19.39 -60.57
N PHE A 159 9.04 19.89 -61.67
CA PHE A 159 7.62 20.20 -61.79
C PHE A 159 6.74 18.96 -61.61
N ILE A 160 7.05 17.89 -62.36
CA ILE A 160 6.31 16.63 -62.26
C ILE A 160 6.41 16.06 -60.85
N HIS A 161 7.61 16.04 -60.26
CA HIS A 161 7.82 15.56 -58.91
C HIS A 161 6.96 16.32 -57.90
N ARG A 162 7.00 17.66 -57.92
CA ARG A 162 6.26 18.50 -56.96
C ARG A 162 4.74 18.34 -57.07
N VAL A 163 4.20 18.28 -58.28
CA VAL A 163 2.76 18.10 -58.48
C VAL A 163 2.34 16.70 -58.05
N THR A 164 3.11 15.67 -58.42
CA THR A 164 2.88 14.29 -57.98
C THR A 164 2.92 14.17 -56.46
N GLU A 165 3.91 14.76 -55.80
CA GLU A 165 4.00 14.78 -54.34
C GLU A 165 2.82 15.48 -53.67
N THR A 166 2.38 16.62 -54.22
CA THR A 166 1.23 17.34 -53.69
C THR A 166 -0.06 16.52 -53.85
N PHE A 167 -0.23 15.89 -55.01
CA PHE A 167 -1.38 15.03 -55.29
C PHE A 167 -1.42 13.80 -54.38
N THR A 168 -0.30 13.07 -54.24
CA THR A 168 -0.24 11.87 -53.40
C THR A 168 -0.45 12.22 -51.93
N ARG A 169 0.09 13.35 -51.46
CA ARG A 169 -0.16 13.85 -50.10
C ARG A 169 -1.63 14.15 -49.85
N GLU A 170 -2.30 14.82 -50.77
CA GLU A 170 -3.74 15.07 -50.67
C GLU A 170 -4.54 13.77 -50.68
N LEU A 171 -4.16 12.81 -51.52
CA LEU A 171 -4.82 11.51 -51.59
C LEU A 171 -4.72 10.73 -50.26
N VAL A 172 -3.51 10.70 -49.67
CA VAL A 172 -3.28 10.07 -48.37
C VAL A 172 -4.04 10.81 -47.26
N ALA A 173 -4.06 12.15 -47.28
CA ALA A 173 -4.80 12.95 -46.30
C ALA A 173 -6.33 12.76 -46.42
N SER A 174 -6.83 12.43 -47.61
CA SER A 174 -8.26 12.13 -47.82
C SER A 174 -8.66 10.69 -47.50
N SER A 175 -7.70 9.83 -47.15
CA SER A 175 -7.98 8.43 -46.81
C SER A 175 -8.88 8.31 -45.59
N PHE A 176 -9.68 7.23 -45.53
CA PHE A 176 -10.59 7.01 -44.41
C PHE A 176 -9.84 6.73 -43.10
N VAL A 177 -8.92 5.76 -43.09
CA VAL A 177 -8.26 5.30 -41.84
C VAL A 177 -6.74 5.36 -41.84
N LEU A 178 -6.11 5.58 -43.00
CA LEU A 178 -4.66 5.42 -43.13
C LEU A 178 -3.87 6.49 -42.37
N GLN A 179 -4.30 7.75 -42.45
CA GLN A 179 -3.63 8.84 -41.74
C GLN A 179 -3.77 8.72 -40.21
N PRO A 180 -4.98 8.47 -39.64
CA PRO A 180 -5.10 8.20 -38.20
C PRO A 180 -4.28 6.97 -37.76
N LEU A 181 -4.23 5.90 -38.56
CA LEU A 181 -3.42 4.72 -38.27
C LEU A 181 -1.92 5.04 -38.24
N ASP A 182 -1.38 5.75 -39.23
CA ASP A 182 0.05 6.12 -39.28
C ASP A 182 0.43 6.95 -38.06
N ASN A 183 -0.38 7.97 -37.74
CA ASN A 183 -0.19 8.81 -36.57
C ASN A 183 -0.22 8.00 -35.26
N PHE A 184 -1.15 7.04 -35.15
CA PHE A 184 -1.29 6.19 -33.97
C PHE A 184 -0.04 5.32 -33.74
N VAL A 185 0.40 4.59 -34.76
CA VAL A 185 1.59 3.72 -34.66
C VAL A 185 2.85 4.56 -34.45
N LEU A 186 2.96 5.71 -35.12
CA LEU A 186 4.10 6.61 -34.98
C LEU A 186 4.20 7.19 -33.57
N ARG A 187 3.09 7.64 -32.98
CA ARG A 187 3.05 8.16 -31.61
C ARG A 187 3.53 7.10 -30.62
N ILE A 188 3.03 5.87 -30.73
CA ILE A 188 3.47 4.75 -29.89
C ILE A 188 4.97 4.49 -30.04
N TYR A 189 5.45 4.39 -31.28
CA TYR A 189 6.87 4.16 -31.56
C TYR A 189 7.77 5.27 -31.00
N GLN A 190 7.36 6.53 -31.13
CA GLN A 190 8.08 7.69 -30.58
C GLN A 190 8.11 7.67 -29.06
N THR A 191 6.99 7.35 -28.40
CA THR A 191 6.95 7.18 -26.94
C THR A 191 7.89 6.07 -26.50
N LEU A 192 7.90 4.95 -27.23
CA LEU A 192 8.82 3.85 -26.93
C LEU A 192 10.30 4.24 -27.12
N LEU A 193 10.63 5.02 -28.15
CA LEU A 193 11.98 5.53 -28.34
C LEU A 193 12.39 6.47 -27.19
N LYS A 194 11.51 7.39 -26.80
CA LYS A 194 11.76 8.33 -25.70
C LYS A 194 11.99 7.61 -24.38
N GLN A 195 11.19 6.59 -24.06
CA GLN A 195 11.41 5.76 -22.87
C GLN A 195 12.78 5.06 -22.91
N ARG A 196 13.18 4.53 -24.08
CA ARG A 196 14.49 3.89 -24.26
C ARG A 196 15.67 4.85 -24.07
N GLU A 197 15.50 6.11 -24.43
CA GLU A 197 16.54 7.14 -24.26
C GLU A 197 16.72 7.56 -22.80
N LEU A 198 15.67 7.45 -21.98
CA LEU A 198 15.64 7.93 -20.60
C LEU A 198 15.90 6.83 -19.55
N LEU A 199 15.77 5.56 -19.92
CA LEU A 199 15.80 4.44 -18.98
C LEU A 199 16.82 3.38 -19.41
N GLU A 200 17.47 2.80 -18.41
CA GLU A 200 18.38 1.66 -18.58
C GLU A 200 17.62 0.40 -19.00
N PRO A 201 18.25 -0.58 -19.68
CA PRO A 201 17.59 -1.81 -20.15
C PRO A 201 16.81 -2.57 -19.07
N ARG A 202 17.36 -2.67 -17.85
CA ARG A 202 16.69 -3.32 -16.72
C ARG A 202 15.43 -2.56 -16.27
N ASP A 203 15.51 -1.23 -16.24
CA ASP A 203 14.39 -0.38 -15.83
C ASP A 203 13.28 -0.42 -16.90
N LEU A 204 13.63 -0.52 -18.19
CA LEU A 204 12.68 -0.70 -19.28
C LEU A 204 11.89 -2.00 -19.14
N ASP A 205 12.56 -3.13 -18.91
CA ASP A 205 11.88 -4.42 -18.73
C ASP A 205 11.01 -4.43 -17.45
N LEU A 206 11.46 -3.77 -16.38
CA LEU A 206 10.66 -3.59 -15.17
C LEU A 206 9.42 -2.72 -15.44
N LEU A 207 9.55 -1.63 -16.20
CA LEU A 207 8.42 -0.79 -16.60
C LEU A 207 7.42 -1.55 -17.46
N MET A 208 7.89 -2.49 -18.30
CA MET A 208 6.99 -3.37 -19.06
C MET A 208 6.21 -4.34 -18.17
N SER A 209 6.75 -4.69 -17.01
CA SER A 209 6.05 -5.54 -16.04
C SER A 209 4.98 -4.77 -15.26
N TYR A 210 5.13 -3.44 -15.12
CA TYR A 210 4.21 -2.58 -14.39
C TYR A 210 2.83 -2.50 -15.05
N ASP A 211 1.80 -2.82 -14.27
CA ASP A 211 0.39 -2.63 -14.63
C ASP A 211 -0.23 -1.47 -13.80
N PRO A 212 -0.39 -0.25 -14.38
CA PRO A 212 -1.00 0.88 -13.70
C PRO A 212 -2.43 0.61 -13.21
N ASP A 213 -3.15 -0.29 -13.89
CA ASP A 213 -4.51 -0.65 -13.50
C ASP A 213 -4.54 -1.59 -12.29
N ARG A 214 -3.40 -2.06 -11.79
CA ARG A 214 -3.27 -2.81 -10.53
C ARG A 214 -2.61 -2.00 -9.42
N ALA A 215 -2.24 -0.76 -9.68
CA ALA A 215 -1.47 0.06 -8.74
C ALA A 215 -2.20 0.32 -7.42
N LEU A 216 -3.52 0.53 -7.50
CA LEU A 216 -4.36 0.90 -6.36
C LEU A 216 -5.60 0.00 -6.25
N CYS A 217 -6.04 -0.23 -5.02
CA CYS A 217 -7.28 -0.93 -4.70
C CYS A 217 -8.00 -0.21 -3.55
N ASP A 218 -9.26 0.19 -3.75
CA ASP A 218 -10.10 0.79 -2.70
C ASP A 218 -10.70 -0.32 -1.82
N LEU A 219 -10.79 -0.11 -0.51
CA LEU A 219 -11.32 -1.14 0.40
C LEU A 219 -12.83 -1.37 0.23
N TYR A 220 -13.60 -0.38 -0.22
CA TYR A 220 -15.06 -0.45 -0.38
C TYR A 220 -15.49 -0.62 -1.84
N HIS A 221 -14.62 -0.28 -2.79
CA HIS A 221 -14.79 -0.54 -4.23
C HIS A 221 -13.55 -1.25 -4.77
N PRO A 222 -13.35 -2.53 -4.38
CA PRO A 222 -12.13 -3.26 -4.69
C PRO A 222 -11.92 -3.42 -6.19
N ASN A 223 -10.68 -3.21 -6.60
CA ASN A 223 -10.24 -3.45 -7.95
C ASN A 223 -10.18 -4.97 -8.21
N PRO A 224 -10.97 -5.52 -9.14
CA PRO A 224 -11.02 -6.96 -9.38
C PRO A 224 -9.68 -7.54 -9.86
N LEU A 225 -8.79 -6.72 -10.41
CA LEU A 225 -7.46 -7.14 -10.88
C LEU A 225 -6.42 -7.26 -9.76
N ALA A 226 -6.68 -6.70 -8.59
CA ALA A 226 -5.68 -6.53 -7.52
C ALA A 226 -6.26 -6.72 -6.10
N ARG A 227 -7.36 -7.48 -5.97
CA ARG A 227 -8.03 -7.72 -4.68
C ARG A 227 -7.55 -8.97 -3.93
N ASP A 228 -6.54 -9.65 -4.44
CA ASP A 228 -5.98 -10.85 -3.79
C ASP A 228 -4.91 -10.52 -2.74
N LEU A 229 -4.57 -11.53 -1.94
CA LEU A 229 -3.61 -11.45 -0.84
C LEU A 229 -2.21 -11.00 -1.28
N ILE A 230 -1.78 -11.32 -2.51
CA ILE A 230 -0.44 -10.98 -2.99
C ILE A 230 -0.36 -9.48 -3.24
N HIS A 231 -1.38 -8.91 -3.89
CA HIS A 231 -1.41 -7.47 -4.21
C HIS A 231 -1.68 -6.62 -2.97
N LEU A 232 -2.62 -7.03 -2.11
CA LEU A 232 -3.05 -6.23 -0.96
C LEU A 232 -2.18 -6.42 0.29
N GLY A 233 -1.48 -7.55 0.38
CA GLY A 233 -0.89 -8.00 1.63
C GLY A 233 -1.95 -8.46 2.64
N ASN A 234 -1.49 -9.15 3.69
CA ASN A 234 -2.35 -9.81 4.67
C ASN A 234 -3.29 -8.86 5.42
N LYS A 235 -2.76 -7.71 5.87
CA LYS A 235 -3.54 -6.74 6.64
C LYS A 235 -4.68 -6.15 5.81
N ALA A 236 -4.39 -5.65 4.62
CA ALA A 236 -5.38 -4.99 3.79
C ALA A 236 -6.37 -5.99 3.18
N TYR A 237 -5.91 -7.20 2.84
CA TYR A 237 -6.80 -8.28 2.40
C TYR A 237 -7.82 -8.62 3.49
N ASN A 238 -7.39 -8.77 4.75
CA ASN A 238 -8.30 -9.04 5.85
C ASN A 238 -9.27 -7.87 6.09
N LEU A 239 -8.81 -6.62 5.99
CA LEU A 239 -9.70 -5.45 6.06
C LEU A 239 -10.75 -5.45 4.95
N LEU A 240 -10.36 -5.81 3.72
CA LEU A 240 -11.28 -5.95 2.60
C LEU A 240 -12.37 -6.99 2.90
N LEU A 241 -11.99 -8.16 3.43
CA LEU A 241 -12.97 -9.19 3.80
C LEU A 241 -13.97 -8.69 4.86
N LEU A 242 -13.51 -7.93 5.85
CA LEU A 242 -14.42 -7.32 6.84
C LEU A 242 -15.38 -6.30 6.22
N VAL A 243 -14.90 -5.50 5.25
CA VAL A 243 -15.74 -4.54 4.52
C VAL A 243 -16.81 -5.25 3.69
N GLU A 244 -16.48 -6.37 3.04
CA GLU A 244 -17.46 -7.20 2.33
C GLU A 244 -18.55 -7.73 3.27
N GLU A 245 -18.20 -7.98 4.53
CA GLU A 245 -19.13 -8.35 5.61
C GLU A 245 -19.81 -7.15 6.31
N LYS A 246 -19.64 -5.93 5.77
CA LYS A 246 -20.23 -4.68 6.30
C LYS A 246 -19.85 -4.37 7.74
N LEU A 247 -18.66 -4.81 8.16
CA LEU A 247 -18.12 -4.52 9.49
C LEU A 247 -17.46 -3.12 9.53
N PRO A 248 -17.34 -2.50 10.72
CA PRO A 248 -16.97 -1.10 10.82
C PRO A 248 -15.46 -0.90 10.66
N VAL A 249 -14.99 -0.92 9.41
CA VAL A 249 -13.59 -0.64 9.06
C VAL A 249 -13.46 0.83 8.62
N PRO A 250 -12.47 1.59 9.07
CA PRO A 250 -12.27 2.95 8.55
C PRO A 250 -11.99 2.93 7.04
N PRO A 251 -12.56 3.85 6.24
CA PRO A 251 -12.33 3.87 4.80
C PRO A 251 -10.86 4.11 4.45
N GLY A 252 -10.44 3.54 3.33
CA GLY A 252 -9.06 3.62 2.88
C GLY A 252 -8.84 2.93 1.53
N PHE A 253 -7.62 3.03 1.04
CA PHE A 253 -7.16 2.37 -0.17
C PHE A 253 -5.74 1.82 0.02
N VAL A 254 -5.31 0.98 -0.91
CA VAL A 254 -4.06 0.24 -0.84
C VAL A 254 -3.25 0.51 -2.10
N LEU A 255 -2.00 0.94 -1.95
CA LEU A 255 -0.97 0.84 -2.99
C LEU A 255 -0.44 -0.58 -2.95
N THR A 256 -0.63 -1.31 -4.05
CA THR A 256 -0.41 -2.75 -4.05
C THR A 256 1.07 -3.10 -4.13
N THR A 257 1.40 -4.38 -3.92
CA THR A 257 2.76 -4.88 -4.13
C THR A 257 3.26 -4.73 -5.57
N GLU A 258 2.37 -4.49 -6.54
CA GLU A 258 2.73 -4.14 -7.91
C GLU A 258 3.48 -2.79 -7.96
N VAL A 259 3.01 -1.80 -7.20
CA VAL A 259 3.68 -0.50 -7.07
C VAL A 259 5.02 -0.70 -6.39
N TYR A 260 5.10 -1.48 -5.31
CA TYR A 260 6.36 -1.76 -4.62
C TYR A 260 7.40 -2.36 -5.57
N ARG A 261 7.03 -3.41 -6.31
CA ARG A 261 7.93 -4.13 -7.22
C ARG A 261 8.47 -3.22 -8.31
N CYS A 262 7.62 -2.32 -8.82
CA CYS A 262 7.97 -1.40 -9.90
C CYS A 262 8.44 -0.02 -9.38
N TYR A 263 8.46 0.23 -8.07
CA TYR A 263 8.80 1.52 -7.49
C TYR A 263 10.18 2.04 -7.92
N PRO A 264 11.23 1.20 -8.05
CA PRO A 264 12.53 1.65 -8.52
C PRO A 264 12.51 2.31 -9.91
N VAL A 265 11.62 1.88 -10.82
CA VAL A 265 11.46 2.54 -12.13
C VAL A 265 10.44 3.66 -12.09
N ILE A 266 9.34 3.50 -11.33
CA ILE A 266 8.31 4.54 -11.17
C ILE A 266 8.95 5.83 -10.62
N SER A 267 9.76 5.73 -9.57
CA SER A 267 10.42 6.88 -8.94
C SER A 267 11.45 7.58 -9.83
N LYS A 268 12.14 6.84 -10.71
CA LYS A 268 13.10 7.41 -11.67
C LYS A 268 12.42 8.06 -12.87
N TYR A 269 11.29 7.50 -13.29
CA TYR A 269 10.61 7.92 -14.51
C TYR A 269 9.44 8.85 -14.20
N ARG A 270 9.67 10.16 -14.39
CA ARG A 270 8.75 11.24 -14.03
C ARG A 270 7.30 11.00 -14.46
N GLN A 271 7.07 10.49 -15.67
CA GLN A 271 5.72 10.25 -16.19
C GLN A 271 4.98 9.16 -15.41
N ALA A 272 5.67 8.07 -15.02
CA ALA A 272 5.09 7.01 -14.20
C ALA A 272 4.85 7.49 -12.76
N TYR A 273 5.78 8.27 -12.21
CA TYR A 273 5.60 8.88 -10.89
C TYR A 273 4.37 9.80 -10.84
N LEU A 274 4.21 10.69 -11.84
CA LEU A 274 3.06 11.60 -11.91
C LEU A 274 1.74 10.85 -12.04
N ASP A 275 1.65 9.81 -12.88
CA ASP A 275 0.46 8.96 -12.98
C ASP A 275 0.11 8.30 -11.64
N LEU A 276 1.09 7.73 -10.94
CA LEU A 276 0.86 7.16 -9.60
C LEU A 276 0.34 8.22 -8.61
N MET A 277 0.95 9.41 -8.59
CA MET A 277 0.54 10.50 -7.69
C MET A 277 -0.85 11.03 -8.01
N ASP A 278 -1.21 11.15 -9.29
CA ASP A 278 -2.56 11.58 -9.69
C ASP A 278 -3.61 10.56 -9.29
N ARG A 279 -3.31 9.26 -9.44
CA ARG A 279 -4.19 8.19 -8.95
C ARG A 279 -4.31 8.20 -7.41
N ILE A 280 -3.23 8.47 -6.68
CA ILE A 280 -3.28 8.63 -5.21
C ILE A 280 -4.17 9.82 -4.83
N ARG A 281 -4.02 10.97 -5.50
CA ARG A 281 -4.87 12.17 -5.29
C ARG A 281 -6.34 11.87 -5.51
N GLU A 282 -6.67 11.20 -6.62
CA GLU A 282 -8.04 10.77 -6.91
C GLU A 282 -8.61 9.91 -5.78
N ARG A 283 -7.83 8.94 -5.25
CA ARG A 283 -8.29 8.10 -4.14
C ARG A 283 -8.46 8.88 -2.83
N VAL A 284 -7.58 9.84 -2.54
CA VAL A 284 -7.76 10.73 -1.39
C VAL A 284 -9.03 11.58 -1.56
N HIS A 285 -9.31 12.13 -2.74
CA HIS A 285 -10.56 12.86 -2.98
C HIS A 285 -11.81 11.99 -2.77
N LEU A 286 -11.79 10.73 -3.20
CA LEU A 286 -12.89 9.78 -2.92
C LEU A 286 -13.05 9.52 -1.41
N LEU A 287 -11.95 9.50 -0.64
CA LEU A 287 -12.01 9.42 0.83
C LEU A 287 -12.61 10.70 1.44
N GLU A 288 -12.24 11.88 0.94
CA GLU A 288 -12.80 13.16 1.38
C GLU A 288 -14.32 13.20 1.19
N GLU A 289 -14.80 12.78 0.03
CA GLU A 289 -16.23 12.70 -0.30
C GLU A 289 -16.97 11.74 0.64
N ARG A 290 -16.38 10.58 0.94
CA ARG A 290 -17.00 9.56 1.81
C ARG A 290 -17.08 10.00 3.27
N VAL A 291 -16.05 10.68 3.78
CA VAL A 291 -15.93 11.02 5.20
C VAL A 291 -16.41 12.44 5.51
N GLY A 292 -16.55 13.31 4.51
CA GLY A 292 -16.97 14.70 4.68
C GLY A 292 -15.89 15.56 5.35
N ARG A 293 -14.61 15.24 5.16
CA ARG A 293 -13.43 15.97 5.67
C ARG A 293 -12.47 16.23 4.51
N ARG A 294 -11.58 17.22 4.63
CA ARG A 294 -10.65 17.64 3.57
C ARG A 294 -9.20 17.43 3.99
N PHE A 295 -8.40 16.77 3.15
CA PHE A 295 -6.99 16.53 3.38
C PHE A 295 -6.22 17.85 3.25
N GLY A 296 -5.55 18.24 4.35
CA GLY A 296 -4.84 19.52 4.43
C GLY A 296 -5.67 20.74 4.77
N SER A 297 -6.95 20.59 5.12
CA SER A 297 -7.79 21.70 5.60
C SER A 297 -7.59 21.93 7.11
N PRO A 298 -7.28 23.17 7.56
CA PRO A 298 -7.26 23.49 8.99
C PRO A 298 -8.65 23.43 9.64
N GLU A 299 -9.71 23.88 8.95
CA GLU A 299 -11.07 23.94 9.48
C GLU A 299 -11.71 22.55 9.68
N ASN A 300 -11.50 21.64 8.72
CA ASN A 300 -12.12 20.32 8.73
C ASN A 300 -11.14 19.22 8.26
N PRO A 301 -10.09 18.94 9.06
CA PRO A 301 -8.98 18.10 8.63
C PRO A 301 -9.37 16.63 8.46
N LEU A 302 -9.01 16.07 7.30
CA LEU A 302 -8.85 14.63 7.10
C LEU A 302 -7.41 14.26 7.47
N LEU A 303 -7.25 13.35 8.43
CA LEU A 303 -5.95 12.80 8.80
C LEU A 303 -5.88 11.34 8.36
N LEU A 304 -4.70 10.92 7.94
CA LEU A 304 -4.47 9.58 7.38
C LEU A 304 -3.47 8.79 8.23
N SER A 305 -3.62 7.47 8.20
CA SER A 305 -2.59 6.52 8.60
C SER A 305 -2.00 5.88 7.35
N VAL A 306 -0.68 5.68 7.35
CA VAL A 306 0.05 5.00 6.28
C VAL A 306 0.77 3.81 6.91
N ARG A 307 0.31 2.60 6.57
CA ARG A 307 0.71 1.34 7.22
C ARG A 307 1.25 0.37 6.18
N SER A 308 2.31 -0.36 6.51
CA SER A 308 2.77 -1.48 5.68
C SER A 308 1.79 -2.65 5.71
N GLY A 309 1.69 -3.40 4.60
CA GLY A 309 0.99 -4.67 4.52
C GLY A 309 1.72 -5.67 3.63
N ALA A 310 2.51 -6.58 4.20
CA ALA A 310 3.12 -7.67 3.44
C ALA A 310 2.17 -8.88 3.35
N ALA A 311 2.32 -9.72 2.31
CA ALA A 311 1.54 -10.94 2.13
C ALA A 311 1.73 -11.92 3.29
N ILE A 312 2.95 -11.98 3.82
CA ILE A 312 3.29 -12.71 5.04
C ILE A 312 3.46 -11.69 6.17
N SER A 313 2.89 -11.98 7.34
CA SER A 313 2.83 -11.05 8.46
C SER A 313 4.20 -10.86 9.13
N LEU A 314 4.68 -9.61 9.22
CA LEU A 314 5.88 -9.19 9.95
C LEU A 314 5.50 -8.24 11.12
N PRO A 315 5.14 -8.76 12.32
CA PRO A 315 4.62 -7.95 13.42
C PRO A 315 5.70 -7.03 13.99
N GLY A 316 5.40 -5.74 14.11
CA GLY A 316 6.30 -4.74 14.70
C GLY A 316 7.53 -4.37 13.86
N MET A 317 7.84 -5.10 12.77
CA MET A 317 9.09 -4.91 12.03
C MET A 317 9.05 -3.75 11.03
N MET A 318 7.87 -3.42 10.52
CA MET A 318 7.67 -2.47 9.44
C MET A 318 7.17 -1.12 9.96
N SER A 319 7.45 -0.05 9.22
CA SER A 319 7.05 1.30 9.61
C SER A 319 5.54 1.51 9.51
N THR A 320 5.02 2.33 10.43
CA THR A 320 3.65 2.84 10.41
C THR A 320 3.71 4.31 10.79
N ILE A 321 3.07 5.16 9.98
CA ILE A 321 2.99 6.59 10.21
C ILE A 321 1.53 6.93 10.47
N LEU A 322 1.24 7.43 11.66
CA LEU A 322 -0.10 7.84 12.07
C LEU A 322 -0.22 9.36 12.05
N ASN A 323 -1.46 9.86 11.98
CA ASN A 323 -1.78 11.28 12.05
C ASN A 323 -1.14 12.12 10.91
N LEU A 324 -0.95 11.50 9.75
CA LEU A 324 -0.42 12.17 8.57
C LEU A 324 -1.38 13.24 8.06
N GLY A 325 -0.82 14.37 7.64
CA GLY A 325 -1.56 15.56 7.22
C GLY A 325 -1.54 16.69 8.26
N LEU A 326 -0.91 16.48 9.42
CA LEU A 326 -0.76 17.52 10.43
C LEU A 326 0.43 18.44 10.12
N ASN A 327 0.19 19.73 10.28
CA ASN A 327 1.19 20.78 10.42
C ASN A 327 0.71 21.75 11.53
N PRO A 328 1.52 22.71 12.01
CA PRO A 328 1.12 23.59 13.10
C PRO A 328 -0.21 24.31 12.88
N GLU A 329 -0.50 24.76 11.65
CA GLU A 329 -1.76 25.43 11.30
C GLU A 329 -2.97 24.49 11.43
N ILE A 330 -2.86 23.28 10.87
CA ILE A 330 -3.92 22.26 10.92
C ILE A 330 -4.14 21.76 12.35
N VAL A 331 -3.09 21.74 13.18
CA VAL A 331 -3.19 21.36 14.59
C VAL A 331 -4.02 22.38 15.38
N GLU A 332 -3.86 23.67 15.12
CA GLU A 332 -4.68 24.71 15.75
C GLU A 332 -6.15 24.56 15.34
N GLY A 333 -6.43 24.37 14.05
CA GLY A 333 -7.80 24.13 13.59
C GLY A 333 -8.42 22.85 14.14
N LEU A 334 -7.62 21.78 14.32
CA LEU A 334 -8.05 20.57 15.01
C LEU A 334 -8.36 20.83 16.49
N ALA A 335 -7.54 21.65 17.17
CA ALA A 335 -7.76 22.05 18.56
C ALA A 335 -9.06 22.82 18.73
N GLU A 336 -9.33 23.79 17.85
CA GLU A 336 -10.57 24.58 17.83
C GLU A 336 -11.78 23.69 17.60
N LYS A 337 -11.74 22.83 16.58
CA LYS A 337 -12.85 21.95 16.22
C LYS A 337 -13.20 20.94 17.33
N THR A 338 -12.19 20.40 18.00
CA THR A 338 -12.39 19.41 19.07
C THR A 338 -12.61 20.03 20.44
N GLY A 339 -12.32 21.34 20.60
CA GLY A 339 -12.27 22.00 21.91
C GLY A 339 -11.19 21.42 22.84
N ASN A 340 -10.19 20.72 22.28
CA ASN A 340 -9.21 19.97 23.06
C ASN A 340 -7.78 20.23 22.54
N LEU A 341 -7.18 21.30 23.04
CA LEU A 341 -5.82 21.72 22.73
C LEU A 341 -4.79 20.62 23.04
N TRP A 342 -4.92 19.95 24.19
CA TRP A 342 -4.01 18.89 24.59
C TRP A 342 -4.01 17.72 23.60
N PHE A 343 -5.21 17.28 23.16
CA PHE A 343 -5.36 16.20 22.18
C PHE A 343 -4.70 16.55 20.85
N ALA A 344 -4.98 17.74 20.31
CA ALA A 344 -4.46 18.14 19.01
C ALA A 344 -2.91 18.17 19.02
N TRP A 345 -2.32 18.78 20.06
CA TRP A 345 -0.86 18.88 20.17
C TRP A 345 -0.17 17.57 20.58
N ASP A 346 -0.78 16.69 21.39
CA ASP A 346 -0.22 15.33 21.60
C ASP A 346 -0.25 14.52 20.30
N THR A 347 -1.29 14.68 19.50
CA THR A 347 -1.42 14.01 18.20
C THR A 347 -0.33 14.49 17.23
N TYR A 348 -0.03 15.79 17.19
CA TYR A 348 1.10 16.32 16.43
C TYR A 348 2.46 15.84 16.95
N ARG A 349 2.67 15.86 18.27
CA ARG A 349 3.89 15.34 18.89
C ARG A 349 4.14 13.88 18.49
N ARG A 350 3.09 13.05 18.48
CA ARG A 350 3.15 11.65 18.03
C ARG A 350 3.52 11.56 16.55
N PHE A 351 2.87 12.36 15.70
CA PHE A 351 3.20 12.42 14.28
C PHE A 351 4.68 12.71 14.05
N VAL A 352 5.22 13.75 14.68
CA VAL A 352 6.64 14.14 14.59
C VAL A 352 7.56 13.00 15.05
N GLN A 353 7.22 12.35 16.17
CA GLN A 353 7.98 11.21 16.68
C GLN A 353 7.96 10.02 15.70
N SER A 354 6.79 9.61 15.21
CA SER A 354 6.66 8.50 14.27
C SER A 354 7.38 8.78 12.95
N TRP A 355 7.28 10.03 12.45
CA TRP A 355 7.98 10.47 11.24
C TRP A 355 9.50 10.33 11.37
N ALA A 356 10.05 10.80 12.48
CA ALA A 356 11.47 10.73 12.77
C ALA A 356 11.96 9.29 12.99
N MET A 357 11.20 8.47 13.70
CA MET A 357 11.52 7.06 13.89
C MET A 357 11.50 6.29 12.55
N ALA A 358 10.61 6.66 11.62
CA ALA A 358 10.62 6.10 10.26
C ALA A 358 11.88 6.47 9.46
N HIS A 359 12.55 7.57 9.81
CA HIS A 359 13.87 7.96 9.29
C HIS A 359 15.05 7.36 10.09
N GLY A 360 14.78 6.51 11.07
CA GLY A 360 15.81 5.81 11.84
C GLY A 360 16.27 6.52 13.12
N LEU A 361 15.63 7.61 13.55
CA LEU A 361 15.91 8.18 14.87
C LEU A 361 15.45 7.24 15.99
N GLU A 362 16.29 7.10 17.01
CA GLU A 362 16.01 6.24 18.16
C GLU A 362 14.94 6.84 19.08
N ARG A 363 14.10 5.97 19.64
CA ARG A 363 13.03 6.35 20.56
C ARG A 363 13.55 7.03 21.83
N GLU A 364 14.74 6.68 22.30
CA GLU A 364 15.27 7.17 23.57
C GLU A 364 15.52 8.70 23.55
N LEU A 365 15.83 9.28 22.40
CA LEU A 365 15.96 10.74 22.25
C LEU A 365 14.65 11.46 22.64
N PHE A 366 13.50 10.92 22.21
CA PHE A 366 12.19 11.44 22.56
C PHE A 366 11.85 11.17 24.04
N ASN A 367 12.22 10.01 24.57
CA ASN A 367 12.03 9.70 25.99
C ASN A 367 12.79 10.68 26.90
N GLN A 368 14.03 11.03 26.54
CA GLN A 368 14.84 12.00 27.26
C GLN A 368 14.21 13.39 27.25
N LEU A 369 13.67 13.81 26.09
CA LEU A 369 12.99 15.09 25.95
C LEU A 369 11.71 15.12 26.80
N MET A 370 10.88 14.08 26.72
CA MET A 370 9.69 13.89 27.56
C MET A 370 10.04 13.92 29.06
N ARG A 371 11.08 13.20 29.51
CA ARG A 371 11.53 13.18 30.92
C ARG A 371 12.00 14.56 31.37
N SER A 372 12.69 15.30 30.51
CA SER A 372 13.18 16.64 30.83
C SER A 372 12.03 17.65 30.91
N HIS A 373 11.04 17.55 30.02
CA HIS A 373 9.82 18.37 30.05
C HIS A 373 8.98 18.11 31.30
N LYS A 374 8.84 16.83 31.69
CA LYS A 374 8.17 16.46 32.94
C LYS A 374 8.85 17.06 34.17
N ARG A 375 10.19 17.05 34.21
CA ARG A 375 10.98 17.67 35.29
C ARG A 375 10.80 19.19 35.33
N LEU A 376 10.79 19.84 34.17
CA LEU A 376 10.59 21.29 34.04
C LEU A 376 9.26 21.74 34.65
N TYR A 377 8.17 21.00 34.37
CA TYR A 377 6.82 21.33 34.83
C TYR A 377 6.39 20.60 36.11
N GLY A 378 7.27 19.80 36.72
CA GLY A 378 6.98 19.08 37.96
C GLY A 378 5.89 17.99 37.85
N VAL A 379 5.54 17.55 36.64
CA VAL A 379 4.50 16.54 36.40
C VAL A 379 5.09 15.12 36.37
N LYS A 380 4.32 14.12 36.80
CA LYS A 380 4.76 12.71 36.80
C LYS A 380 4.31 11.98 35.54
N LYS A 381 3.08 12.23 35.11
CA LYS A 381 2.45 11.55 33.96
C LYS A 381 2.22 12.51 32.80
N LYS A 382 2.30 12.01 31.57
CA LYS A 382 2.08 12.81 30.34
C LYS A 382 0.71 13.49 30.33
N ARG A 383 -0.31 12.79 30.82
CA ARG A 383 -1.70 13.31 30.92
C ARG A 383 -1.87 14.48 31.89
N GLU A 384 -0.85 14.80 32.69
CA GLU A 384 -0.89 15.90 33.66
C GLU A 384 -0.38 17.22 33.04
N PHE A 385 0.17 17.19 31.82
CA PHE A 385 0.51 18.41 31.10
C PHE A 385 -0.74 19.22 30.71
N SER A 386 -0.65 20.54 30.75
CA SER A 386 -1.62 21.42 30.11
C SER A 386 -1.53 21.37 28.58
N GLY A 387 -2.53 21.91 27.88
CA GLY A 387 -2.51 21.98 26.41
C GLY A 387 -1.34 22.78 25.86
N GLU A 388 -1.00 23.90 26.51
CA GLU A 388 0.15 24.75 26.13
C GLU A 388 1.50 24.06 26.40
N GLU A 389 1.62 23.34 27.52
CA GLU A 389 2.81 22.55 27.81
C GLU A 389 3.01 21.42 26.79
N MET A 390 1.93 20.80 26.31
CA MET A 390 1.98 19.79 25.26
C MET A 390 2.37 20.38 23.90
N LYS A 391 1.86 21.58 23.58
CA LYS A 391 2.23 22.34 22.39
C LYS A 391 3.72 22.66 22.37
N GLU A 392 4.24 23.18 23.47
CA GLU A 392 5.68 23.44 23.61
C GLU A 392 6.50 22.16 23.37
N LEU A 393 6.09 21.04 23.97
CA LEU A 393 6.76 19.75 23.80
C LEU A 393 6.77 19.29 22.34
N ALA A 394 5.64 19.42 21.65
CA ALA A 394 5.51 19.04 20.23
C ALA A 394 6.43 19.88 19.33
N LEU A 395 6.53 21.18 19.60
CA LEU A 395 7.43 22.09 18.87
C LEU A 395 8.90 21.80 19.18
N LEU A 396 9.23 21.40 20.42
CA LEU A 396 10.56 20.92 20.78
C LEU A 396 10.92 19.62 20.04
N TYR A 397 9.98 18.69 19.88
CA TYR A 397 10.18 17.48 19.06
C TYR A 397 10.51 17.87 17.61
N ARG A 398 9.75 18.80 17.02
CA ARG A 398 9.99 19.28 15.65
C ARG A 398 11.39 19.88 15.50
N LYS A 399 11.77 20.80 16.39
CA LYS A 399 13.11 21.41 16.40
C LYS A 399 14.22 20.38 16.58
N MET A 400 13.98 19.36 17.40
CA MET A 400 14.94 18.29 17.63
C MET A 400 15.19 17.51 16.33
N ILE A 401 14.14 17.07 15.63
CA ILE A 401 14.31 16.25 14.41
C ILE A 401 14.99 17.04 13.27
N GLU A 402 14.72 18.34 13.17
CA GLU A 402 15.38 19.24 12.21
C GLU A 402 16.89 19.35 12.50
N LYS A 403 17.29 19.38 13.78
CA LYS A 403 18.70 19.37 14.20
C LYS A 403 19.43 18.07 13.79
N TYR A 404 18.71 16.95 13.70
CA TYR A 404 19.23 15.68 13.20
C TYR A 404 19.16 15.56 11.66
N GLY A 405 18.79 16.64 10.95
CA GLY A 405 18.74 16.68 9.49
C GLY A 405 17.50 16.01 8.89
N ILE A 406 16.48 15.73 9.69
CA ILE A 406 15.21 15.16 9.21
C ILE A 406 14.22 16.29 8.98
N SER A 407 13.85 16.51 7.71
CA SER A 407 12.81 17.45 7.34
C SER A 407 11.43 16.84 7.56
N LEU A 408 10.51 17.65 8.08
CA LEU A 408 9.08 17.36 8.11
C LEU A 408 8.38 18.45 7.28
N PRO A 409 7.93 18.14 6.05
CA PRO A 409 7.27 19.14 5.22
C PRO A 409 5.92 19.55 5.83
N ASP A 410 5.57 20.82 5.72
CA ASP A 410 4.27 21.32 6.17
C ASP A 410 3.15 21.03 5.15
N ASP A 411 3.48 20.74 3.87
CA ASP A 411 2.52 20.31 2.85
C ASP A 411 2.08 18.85 3.07
N PRO A 412 0.79 18.59 3.36
CA PRO A 412 0.24 17.25 3.54
C PRO A 412 0.47 16.31 2.34
N TRP A 413 0.50 16.84 1.11
CA TRP A 413 0.72 16.01 -0.08
C TRP A 413 2.16 15.52 -0.20
N GLU A 414 3.12 16.38 0.13
CA GLU A 414 4.54 16.00 0.25
C GLU A 414 4.73 14.99 1.40
N GLN A 415 4.03 15.18 2.53
CA GLN A 415 4.02 14.22 3.63
C GLN A 415 3.55 12.83 3.17
N LEU A 416 2.43 12.76 2.43
CA LEU A 416 1.87 11.49 1.95
C LEU A 416 2.82 10.79 0.97
N ALA A 417 3.36 11.51 -0.01
CA ALA A 417 4.30 10.96 -0.98
C ALA A 417 5.53 10.37 -0.27
N ARG A 418 6.09 11.10 0.69
CA ARG A 418 7.27 10.66 1.42
C ARG A 418 6.95 9.54 2.42
N ALA A 419 5.76 9.50 3.01
CA ALA A 419 5.33 8.41 3.87
C ALA A 419 5.22 7.08 3.11
N VAL A 420 4.71 7.10 1.88
CA VAL A 420 4.70 5.92 0.99
C VAL A 420 6.11 5.39 0.78
N GLU A 421 7.07 6.28 0.47
CA GLU A 421 8.48 5.92 0.30
C GLU A 421 9.09 5.30 1.56
N LEU A 422 8.84 5.91 2.73
CA LEU A 422 9.34 5.41 4.00
C LEU A 422 8.79 4.02 4.33
N VAL A 423 7.51 3.77 4.04
CA VAL A 423 6.91 2.45 4.27
C VAL A 423 7.49 1.42 3.31
N PHE A 424 7.66 1.73 2.02
CA PHE A 424 8.35 0.84 1.08
C PHE A 424 9.80 0.57 1.51
N ALA A 425 10.56 1.59 1.87
CA ALA A 425 11.93 1.46 2.34
C ALA A 425 12.04 0.63 3.62
N SER A 426 11.01 0.65 4.48
CA SER A 426 11.01 -0.15 5.72
C SER A 426 11.02 -1.66 5.48
N TRP A 427 10.67 -2.14 4.28
CA TRP A 427 10.86 -3.55 3.91
C TRP A 427 12.33 -3.95 3.97
N GLU A 428 13.24 -3.06 3.58
CA GLU A 428 14.69 -3.30 3.58
C GLU A 428 15.37 -2.90 4.89
N ALA A 429 14.61 -2.46 5.89
CA ALA A 429 15.16 -2.14 7.21
C ALA A 429 15.84 -3.36 7.82
N LYS A 430 16.96 -3.14 8.52
CA LYS A 430 17.79 -4.21 9.12
C LYS A 430 16.96 -5.20 9.95
N LYS A 431 16.07 -4.70 10.81
CA LYS A 431 15.16 -5.52 11.63
C LYS A 431 14.22 -6.40 10.80
N ALA A 432 13.66 -5.88 9.70
CA ALA A 432 12.76 -6.60 8.82
C ALA A 432 13.48 -7.69 8.02
N ARG A 433 14.67 -7.37 7.49
CA ARG A 433 15.54 -8.35 6.80
C ARG A 433 15.93 -9.50 7.71
N VAL A 434 16.40 -9.19 8.91
CA VAL A 434 16.78 -10.20 9.92
C VAL A 434 15.59 -11.06 10.32
N TYR A 435 14.41 -10.46 10.53
CA TYR A 435 13.20 -11.25 10.81
C TYR A 435 12.87 -12.21 9.66
N ARG A 436 12.95 -11.76 8.41
CA ARG A 436 12.72 -12.62 7.24
C ARG A 436 13.74 -13.76 7.15
N GLU A 437 15.01 -13.49 7.41
CA GLU A 437 16.07 -14.50 7.46
C GLU A 437 15.78 -15.57 8.52
N ILE A 438 15.45 -15.16 9.74
CA ILE A 438 15.10 -16.06 10.85
C ILE A 438 13.87 -16.92 10.50
N MET A 439 12.88 -16.34 9.84
CA MET A 439 11.61 -17.01 9.51
C MET A 439 11.63 -17.73 8.15
N GLY A 440 12.73 -17.68 7.39
CA GLY A 440 12.81 -18.27 6.05
C GLY A 440 11.88 -17.63 5.00
N ILE A 441 11.60 -16.33 5.13
CA ILE A 441 10.70 -15.59 4.23
C ILE A 441 11.51 -14.99 3.07
N SER A 442 11.05 -15.18 1.82
CA SER A 442 11.67 -14.59 0.63
C SER A 442 11.66 -13.05 0.66
N GLU A 443 12.76 -12.44 0.21
CA GLU A 443 12.90 -10.98 0.08
C GLU A 443 12.03 -10.42 -1.07
N ASP A 444 11.63 -11.24 -2.04
CA ASP A 444 10.94 -10.83 -3.27
C ASP A 444 9.43 -10.57 -3.10
N TRP A 445 8.86 -10.90 -1.94
CA TRP A 445 7.43 -10.65 -1.65
C TRP A 445 7.07 -9.16 -1.67
N GLY A 446 7.96 -8.32 -1.13
CA GLY A 446 7.71 -6.90 -0.96
C GLY A 446 6.58 -6.56 0.02
N THR A 447 6.10 -5.32 -0.06
CA THR A 447 5.04 -4.81 0.83
C THR A 447 4.06 -3.90 0.10
N ALA A 448 2.78 -3.98 0.45
CA ALA A 448 1.76 -3.00 0.08
C ALA A 448 1.75 -1.84 1.09
N VAL A 449 1.18 -0.71 0.69
CA VAL A 449 0.96 0.46 1.57
C VAL A 449 -0.53 0.71 1.71
N ILE A 450 -1.01 0.67 2.93
CA ILE A 450 -2.41 0.92 3.29
C ILE A 450 -2.52 2.38 3.72
N VAL A 451 -3.32 3.16 3.01
CA VAL A 451 -3.66 4.54 3.34
C VAL A 451 -5.11 4.54 3.83
N GLN A 452 -5.31 4.85 5.11
CA GLN A 452 -6.60 4.71 5.77
C GLN A 452 -6.91 5.93 6.63
N THR A 453 -8.17 6.35 6.71
CA THR A 453 -8.57 7.48 7.54
C THR A 453 -8.28 7.21 9.02
N MET A 454 -7.72 8.21 9.72
CA MET A 454 -7.46 8.11 11.15
C MET A 454 -8.75 7.99 11.95
N THR A 455 -8.69 7.16 12.99
CA THR A 455 -9.64 7.13 14.10
C THR A 455 -8.88 7.34 15.42
N PHE A 456 -9.53 7.97 16.39
CA PHE A 456 -8.84 8.49 17.58
C PHE A 456 -9.35 7.88 18.88
N GLY A 457 -8.56 6.98 19.46
CA GLY A 457 -8.79 6.46 20.81
C GLY A 457 -8.46 7.47 21.93
N ASN A 458 -7.82 8.59 21.59
CA ASN A 458 -7.30 9.60 22.51
C ASN A 458 -8.09 10.94 22.53
N LEU A 459 -9.32 10.98 22.00
CA LEU A 459 -10.18 12.17 22.05
C LEU A 459 -10.54 12.58 23.48
N GLY A 460 -10.71 11.60 24.37
CA GLY A 460 -10.99 11.82 25.78
C GLY A 460 -11.16 10.52 26.55
N LEU A 461 -11.72 10.58 27.76
CA LEU A 461 -11.91 9.40 28.61
C LEU A 461 -13.02 8.45 28.12
N ARG A 462 -13.88 8.90 27.19
CA ARG A 462 -14.95 8.09 26.59
C ARG A 462 -14.55 7.46 25.24
N SER A 463 -13.32 7.69 24.78
CA SER A 463 -12.71 7.02 23.63
C SER A 463 -11.63 6.06 24.11
N GLY A 464 -11.21 5.14 23.26
CA GLY A 464 -10.13 4.22 23.60
C GLY A 464 -9.72 3.34 22.44
N THR A 465 -8.77 2.47 22.73
CA THR A 465 -8.24 1.49 21.77
C THR A 465 -7.94 0.20 22.51
N GLY A 466 -7.89 -0.91 21.78
CA GLY A 466 -7.63 -2.21 22.36
C GLY A 466 -7.21 -3.23 21.33
N VAL A 467 -6.73 -4.35 21.86
CA VAL A 467 -6.51 -5.59 21.14
C VAL A 467 -7.34 -6.66 21.84
N VAL A 468 -8.19 -7.33 21.07
CA VAL A 468 -9.10 -8.37 21.58
C VAL A 468 -8.88 -9.69 20.85
N PHE A 469 -8.77 -10.75 21.63
CA PHE A 469 -8.82 -12.12 21.19
C PHE A 469 -10.25 -12.64 21.33
N THR A 470 -10.73 -13.36 20.31
CA THR A 470 -12.08 -13.95 20.32
C THR A 470 -12.22 -15.17 21.25
N ALA A 471 -11.09 -15.67 21.76
CA ALA A 471 -11.02 -16.72 22.76
C ALA A 471 -9.86 -16.43 23.72
N PRO A 472 -9.83 -17.08 24.90
CA PRO A 472 -8.67 -17.01 25.77
C PRO A 472 -7.42 -17.55 25.04
N PRO A 473 -6.26 -16.87 25.11
CA PRO A 473 -5.04 -17.28 24.40
C PRO A 473 -4.33 -18.49 25.05
N TYR A 474 -4.99 -19.17 25.98
CA TYR A 474 -4.48 -20.34 26.70
C TYR A 474 -5.57 -21.41 26.84
N GLY A 475 -5.15 -22.67 26.84
CA GLY A 475 -6.05 -23.82 26.88
C GLY A 475 -6.81 -24.05 25.57
N LYS A 476 -7.81 -24.93 25.60
CA LYS A 476 -8.58 -25.32 24.40
C LYS A 476 -9.49 -24.19 23.93
N LEU A 477 -9.35 -23.81 22.66
CA LEU A 477 -10.27 -22.95 21.91
C LEU A 477 -11.63 -23.63 21.73
N SER A 478 -12.44 -23.61 22.77
CA SER A 478 -13.70 -24.35 22.83
C SER A 478 -14.93 -23.44 22.76
N ARG A 479 -14.77 -22.16 23.09
CA ARG A 479 -15.87 -21.18 23.09
C ARG A 479 -15.37 -19.77 22.81
N LEU A 480 -16.29 -18.92 22.38
CA LEU A 480 -16.08 -17.48 22.40
C LEU A 480 -15.98 -16.97 23.83
N ALA A 481 -14.91 -16.23 24.09
CA ALA A 481 -14.73 -15.42 25.28
C ALA A 481 -13.75 -14.31 24.94
N LEU A 482 -14.19 -13.05 25.02
CA LEU A 482 -13.33 -11.94 24.66
C LEU A 482 -12.23 -11.76 25.71
N TRP A 483 -10.99 -11.70 25.24
CA TRP A 483 -9.80 -11.58 26.06
C TRP A 483 -8.88 -10.50 25.50
N GLY A 484 -8.03 -9.89 26.32
CA GLY A 484 -6.97 -9.01 25.82
C GLY A 484 -6.81 -7.74 26.64
N ASP A 485 -6.46 -6.65 25.97
CA ASP A 485 -6.05 -5.40 26.60
C ASP A 485 -6.74 -4.20 25.91
N TYR A 486 -7.32 -3.30 26.71
CA TYR A 486 -7.77 -1.98 26.22
C TYR A 486 -7.26 -0.85 27.11
N THR A 487 -7.27 0.37 26.59
CA THR A 487 -6.94 1.57 27.35
C THR A 487 -7.79 2.77 26.90
N PRO A 488 -8.44 3.50 27.83
CA PRO A 488 -9.20 4.70 27.50
C PRO A 488 -8.28 5.91 27.31
N GLY A 489 -8.61 6.80 26.37
CA GLY A 489 -7.92 8.07 26.14
C GLY A 489 -6.50 7.95 25.56
N ASN A 490 -6.18 6.85 24.88
CA ASN A 490 -4.84 6.56 24.34
C ASN A 490 -4.93 6.01 22.90
N GLN A 491 -3.79 5.91 22.20
CA GLN A 491 -3.69 5.32 20.86
C GLN A 491 -3.07 3.91 20.92
N GLY A 492 -3.28 3.10 19.87
CA GLY A 492 -2.83 1.70 19.84
C GLY A 492 -1.34 1.50 20.13
N GLU A 493 -0.49 2.45 19.74
CA GLU A 493 0.95 2.44 20.04
C GLU A 493 1.24 2.38 21.55
N ASP A 494 0.39 2.99 22.38
CA ASP A 494 0.56 3.01 23.83
C ASP A 494 0.38 1.61 24.44
N ILE A 495 -0.50 0.79 23.86
CA ILE A 495 -0.71 -0.62 24.25
C ILE A 495 0.52 -1.45 23.87
N VAL A 496 0.93 -1.39 22.60
CA VAL A 496 2.02 -2.23 22.08
C VAL A 496 3.34 -1.92 22.81
N SER A 497 3.56 -0.65 23.16
CA SER A 497 4.76 -0.21 23.86
C SER A 497 4.75 -0.40 25.38
N GLY A 498 3.62 -0.81 25.98
CA GLY A 498 3.52 -1.02 27.43
C GLY A 498 3.78 0.23 28.29
N LEU A 499 3.65 1.43 27.71
CA LEU A 499 3.88 2.69 28.42
C LEU A 499 2.70 3.14 29.28
N VAL A 500 1.52 2.58 29.03
CA VAL A 500 0.29 2.88 29.76
C VAL A 500 -0.23 1.62 30.43
N ASN A 501 -0.96 1.81 31.52
CA ASN A 501 -1.70 0.72 32.13
C ASN A 501 -2.83 0.31 31.18
N THR A 502 -2.94 -0.99 30.93
CA THR A 502 -4.03 -1.58 30.18
C THR A 502 -5.01 -2.24 31.13
N TYR A 503 -6.26 -2.33 30.70
CA TYR A 503 -7.37 -2.92 31.42
C TYR A 503 -7.89 -4.16 30.67
N PRO A 504 -8.47 -5.15 31.38
CA PRO A 504 -8.96 -6.39 30.76
C PRO A 504 -10.20 -6.15 29.88
N ILE A 505 -10.42 -7.00 28.88
CA ILE A 505 -11.59 -6.87 27.99
C ILE A 505 -12.87 -7.34 28.69
N SER A 506 -12.86 -8.51 29.34
CA SER A 506 -14.04 -9.10 29.99
C SER A 506 -13.94 -9.17 31.52
N ILE A 507 -15.10 -9.27 32.18
CA ILE A 507 -15.20 -9.49 33.63
C ILE A 507 -14.57 -10.84 34.00
N GLU A 508 -14.78 -11.87 33.17
CA GLU A 508 -14.18 -13.18 33.36
C GLU A 508 -12.66 -13.10 33.39
N GLN A 509 -12.08 -12.40 32.41
CA GLN A 509 -10.64 -12.16 32.35
C GLN A 509 -10.14 -11.47 33.61
N ARG A 510 -10.79 -10.38 34.01
CA ARG A 510 -10.42 -9.62 35.19
C ARG A 510 -10.32 -10.49 36.44
N LYS A 511 -11.36 -11.31 36.70
CA LYS A 511 -11.41 -12.19 37.87
C LYS A 511 -10.34 -13.27 37.84
N ARG A 512 -10.07 -13.85 36.67
CA ARG A 512 -9.10 -14.94 36.51
C ARG A 512 -7.67 -14.47 36.63
N GLU A 513 -7.35 -13.30 36.08
CA GLU A 513 -6.00 -12.73 36.10
C GLU A 513 -5.72 -11.91 37.37
N GLY A 514 -6.76 -11.59 38.15
CA GLY A 514 -6.63 -10.75 39.34
C GLY A 514 -6.25 -9.31 39.00
N ARG A 515 -6.65 -8.80 37.83
CA ARG A 515 -6.29 -7.46 37.34
C ARG A 515 -7.13 -6.37 38.01
N GLU A 516 -6.49 -5.23 38.26
CA GLU A 516 -7.14 -4.03 38.80
C GLU A 516 -7.78 -3.17 37.69
N GLY A 517 -8.78 -2.36 38.06
CA GLY A 517 -9.52 -1.47 37.15
C GLY A 517 -10.73 -2.12 36.46
N PRO A 518 -11.58 -1.30 35.80
CA PRO A 518 -12.81 -1.80 35.15
C PRO A 518 -12.50 -2.53 33.84
N SER A 519 -13.18 -3.64 33.56
CA SER A 519 -13.08 -4.28 32.25
C SER A 519 -13.78 -3.45 31.15
N LEU A 520 -13.51 -3.73 29.88
CA LEU A 520 -14.21 -3.07 28.76
C LEU A 520 -15.72 -3.37 28.83
N GLU A 521 -16.08 -4.60 29.21
CA GLU A 521 -17.46 -5.03 29.47
C GLU A 521 -18.16 -4.17 30.54
N GLU A 522 -17.45 -3.74 31.58
CA GLU A 522 -18.01 -2.89 32.65
C GLU A 522 -18.04 -1.41 32.25
N ALA A 523 -16.98 -0.89 31.61
CA ALA A 523 -16.82 0.53 31.32
C ALA A 523 -17.50 0.98 30.01
N PHE A 524 -17.56 0.10 29.00
CA PHE A 524 -18.05 0.37 27.66
C PHE A 524 -18.90 -0.82 27.14
N PRO A 525 -20.04 -1.11 27.77
CA PRO A 525 -20.82 -2.32 27.49
C PRO A 525 -21.30 -2.43 26.03
N GLU A 526 -21.66 -1.32 25.38
CA GLU A 526 -22.07 -1.33 23.97
C GLU A 526 -20.91 -1.66 23.02
N ILE A 527 -19.71 -1.14 23.30
CA ILE A 527 -18.49 -1.45 22.54
C ILE A 527 -18.12 -2.92 22.71
N TYR A 528 -18.14 -3.42 23.95
CA TYR A 528 -17.90 -4.82 24.24
C TYR A 528 -18.90 -5.73 23.52
N GLN A 529 -20.19 -5.41 23.57
CA GLN A 529 -21.21 -6.19 22.88
C GLN A 529 -21.03 -6.16 21.36
N ALA A 530 -20.66 -5.01 20.79
CA ALA A 530 -20.36 -4.90 19.37
C ALA A 530 -19.18 -5.79 18.96
N LEU A 531 -18.10 -5.81 19.74
CA LEU A 531 -16.97 -6.72 19.52
C LEU A 531 -17.37 -8.20 19.65
N PHE A 532 -18.25 -8.52 20.61
CA PHE A 532 -18.71 -9.89 20.81
C PHE A 532 -19.55 -10.37 19.62
N ASP A 533 -20.45 -9.53 19.12
CA ASP A 533 -21.27 -9.85 17.94
C ASP A 533 -20.39 -10.03 16.69
N ILE A 534 -19.38 -9.18 16.51
CA ILE A 534 -18.40 -9.31 15.42
C ILE A 534 -17.65 -10.64 15.55
N ALA A 535 -17.15 -10.97 16.74
CA ALA A 535 -16.46 -12.24 17.00
C ALA A 535 -17.36 -13.45 16.72
N GLN A 536 -18.63 -13.38 17.13
CA GLN A 536 -19.63 -14.41 16.87
C GLN A 536 -19.89 -14.60 15.38
N HIS A 537 -20.11 -13.50 14.65
CA HIS A 537 -20.31 -13.52 13.22
C HIS A 537 -19.12 -14.14 12.47
N LEU A 538 -17.89 -13.67 12.77
CA LEU A 538 -16.69 -14.17 12.10
C LEU A 538 -16.42 -15.66 12.41
N VAL A 539 -16.45 -16.06 13.68
CA VAL A 539 -16.06 -17.43 14.08
C VAL A 539 -17.17 -18.44 13.80
N TYR A 540 -18.41 -18.15 14.18
CA TYR A 540 -19.49 -19.14 14.09
C TYR A 540 -20.28 -19.09 12.79
N GLU A 541 -20.51 -17.92 12.21
CA GLU A 541 -21.27 -17.82 10.95
C GLU A 541 -20.34 -17.95 9.74
N LYS A 542 -19.23 -17.22 9.72
CA LYS A 542 -18.25 -17.24 8.62
C LYS A 542 -17.19 -18.34 8.74
N LYS A 543 -17.18 -19.07 9.84
CA LYS A 543 -16.27 -20.21 10.09
C LYS A 543 -14.79 -19.81 10.03
N TRP A 544 -14.47 -18.57 10.37
CA TRP A 544 -13.09 -18.16 10.53
C TRP A 544 -12.51 -18.85 11.76
N SER A 545 -11.19 -19.05 11.76
CA SER A 545 -10.46 -19.38 12.98
C SER A 545 -10.70 -18.31 14.05
N HIS A 546 -10.39 -18.60 15.30
CA HIS A 546 -10.40 -17.57 16.33
C HIS A 546 -9.46 -16.42 15.95
N GLN A 547 -9.95 -15.19 16.06
CA GLN A 547 -9.28 -13.97 15.61
C GLN A 547 -8.67 -13.18 16.77
N GLU A 548 -7.56 -12.51 16.48
CA GLU A 548 -7.05 -11.36 17.20
C GLU A 548 -7.40 -10.10 16.40
N MET A 549 -8.05 -9.14 17.05
CA MET A 549 -8.56 -7.92 16.43
C MET A 549 -8.01 -6.69 17.12
N GLU A 550 -7.42 -5.78 16.35
CA GLU A 550 -7.08 -4.42 16.81
C GLU A 550 -8.30 -3.51 16.57
N PHE A 551 -8.72 -2.76 17.59
CA PHE A 551 -9.88 -1.89 17.50
C PHE A 551 -9.62 -0.52 18.15
N THR A 552 -10.40 0.46 17.73
CA THR A 552 -10.45 1.80 18.31
C THR A 552 -11.91 2.25 18.39
N PHE A 553 -12.27 2.97 19.43
CA PHE A 553 -13.58 3.58 19.56
C PHE A 553 -13.45 5.06 19.90
N GLU A 554 -14.17 5.91 19.16
CA GLU A 554 -14.12 7.37 19.34
C GLU A 554 -15.14 7.87 20.38
N GLY A 555 -16.02 6.97 20.82
CA GLY A 555 -17.09 7.19 21.78
C GLY A 555 -17.60 5.85 22.32
N PRO A 556 -18.54 5.86 23.28
CA PRO A 556 -18.95 4.66 24.01
C PRO A 556 -20.05 3.86 23.32
N ARG A 557 -20.56 4.31 22.17
CA ARG A 557 -21.68 3.68 21.47
C ARG A 557 -21.18 2.75 20.38
N ARG A 558 -22.01 1.77 19.98
CA ARG A 558 -21.67 0.77 18.95
C ARG A 558 -21.15 1.40 17.65
N GLU A 559 -21.76 2.47 17.17
CA GLU A 559 -21.39 3.16 15.93
C GLU A 559 -20.03 3.84 15.99
N ASP A 560 -19.49 4.06 17.19
CA ASP A 560 -18.19 4.70 17.39
C ASP A 560 -17.04 3.68 17.33
N LEU A 561 -17.32 2.37 17.22
CA LEU A 561 -16.34 1.28 17.13
C LEU A 561 -15.79 1.12 15.72
N TYR A 562 -14.47 0.99 15.60
CA TYR A 562 -13.75 0.71 14.37
C TYR A 562 -12.80 -0.47 14.53
N ILE A 563 -12.82 -1.41 13.58
CA ILE A 563 -11.86 -2.51 13.46
C ILE A 563 -10.72 -2.09 12.54
N LEU A 564 -9.49 -2.13 13.07
CA LEU A 564 -8.30 -1.61 12.40
C LEU A 564 -7.43 -2.70 11.80
N GLN A 565 -7.52 -3.92 12.32
CA GLN A 565 -6.77 -5.07 11.84
C GLN A 565 -7.40 -6.33 12.42
N VAL A 566 -7.41 -7.41 11.64
CA VAL A 566 -7.69 -8.76 12.14
C VAL A 566 -6.65 -9.73 11.62
N ARG A 567 -6.36 -10.74 12.42
CA ARG A 567 -5.49 -11.85 12.08
C ARG A 567 -5.92 -13.09 12.83
N ASP A 568 -5.58 -14.25 12.28
CA ASP A 568 -5.74 -15.50 13.01
C ASP A 568 -4.94 -15.44 14.31
N MET A 569 -5.57 -15.90 15.40
CA MET A 569 -4.87 -16.09 16.65
C MET A 569 -3.78 -17.13 16.44
N VAL A 570 -2.55 -16.76 16.82
CA VAL A 570 -1.50 -17.74 17.01
C VAL A 570 -1.89 -18.53 18.24
N THR A 571 -2.54 -19.67 18.03
CA THR A 571 -2.71 -20.64 19.10
C THR A 571 -1.33 -21.07 19.54
N GLN A 572 -1.15 -21.31 20.83
CA GLN A 572 -0.19 -22.34 21.20
C GLN A 572 -0.65 -23.55 20.40
N GLU A 573 0.08 -23.93 19.35
CA GLU A 573 -0.10 -25.23 18.70
C GLU A 573 -0.31 -26.22 19.82
N GLU A 574 -1.21 -27.19 19.65
CA GLU A 574 -1.38 -28.29 20.59
C GLU A 574 0.01 -28.86 20.88
N ARG A 575 0.72 -28.30 21.86
CA ARG A 575 2.01 -28.78 22.30
C ARG A 575 1.54 -29.97 23.11
N PRO A 576 1.61 -31.20 22.56
CA PRO A 576 1.10 -32.34 23.29
C PRO A 576 1.84 -32.46 24.62
N ARG A 577 2.98 -31.76 24.75
CA ARG A 577 3.84 -31.75 25.89
C ARG A 577 4.30 -30.34 26.27
N VAL A 578 4.17 -29.99 27.54
CA VAL A 578 4.58 -28.71 28.12
C VAL A 578 5.53 -28.99 29.28
N GLN A 579 6.55 -28.14 29.44
CA GLN A 579 7.41 -28.23 30.61
C GLN A 579 6.74 -27.64 31.84
N VAL A 580 6.80 -28.34 32.96
CA VAL A 580 6.33 -27.88 34.28
C VAL A 580 7.41 -28.15 35.31
N PHE A 581 7.47 -27.35 36.37
CA PHE A 581 8.38 -27.60 37.47
C PHE A 581 8.00 -28.90 38.21
N GLU A 582 9.00 -29.71 38.57
CA GLU A 582 8.78 -31.02 39.20
C GLU A 582 8.18 -30.91 40.61
N ASN A 583 8.63 -29.93 41.40
CA ASN A 583 8.27 -29.75 42.81
C ASN A 583 7.64 -28.36 43.06
N PRO A 584 6.36 -28.15 42.72
CA PRO A 584 5.72 -26.82 42.83
C PRO A 584 5.64 -26.27 44.27
N GLU A 585 5.59 -27.14 45.27
CA GLU A 585 5.43 -26.75 46.68
C GLU A 585 6.68 -26.04 47.22
N GLU A 586 7.88 -26.46 46.78
CA GLU A 586 9.16 -25.88 47.20
C GLU A 586 9.44 -24.52 46.56
N LEU A 587 8.86 -24.25 45.39
CA LEU A 587 9.04 -23.00 44.64
C LEU A 587 8.54 -21.76 45.39
N SER A 588 7.56 -21.94 46.30
CA SER A 588 6.99 -20.86 47.10
C SER A 588 8.05 -20.06 47.87
N ARG A 589 9.12 -20.72 48.32
CA ARG A 589 10.24 -20.11 49.06
C ARG A 589 11.19 -19.29 48.17
N TYR A 590 11.18 -19.54 46.87
CA TYR A 590 12.06 -18.90 45.88
C TYR A 590 11.32 -17.90 45.01
N PHE A 591 10.06 -17.60 45.31
CA PHE A 591 9.22 -16.72 44.52
C PHE A 591 9.76 -15.28 44.52
N LEU A 592 10.08 -14.77 43.33
CA LEU A 592 10.57 -13.41 43.13
C LEU A 592 9.43 -12.45 42.76
N GLY A 593 8.44 -12.94 42.02
CA GLY A 593 7.37 -12.10 41.49
C GLY A 593 6.47 -12.82 40.50
N LYS A 594 5.45 -12.10 40.06
CA LYS A 594 4.51 -12.56 39.03
C LYS A 594 4.28 -11.46 38.00
N GLY A 595 4.36 -11.82 36.73
CA GLY A 595 3.89 -11.03 35.60
C GLY A 595 2.74 -11.76 34.87
N ILE A 596 2.61 -11.48 33.58
CA ILE A 596 1.66 -12.10 32.66
C ILE A 596 2.38 -13.21 31.91
N GLY A 597 1.91 -14.45 32.05
CA GLY A 597 2.38 -15.58 31.23
C GLY A 597 1.87 -15.45 29.80
N VAL A 598 2.78 -15.52 28.82
CA VAL A 598 2.45 -15.37 27.40
C VAL A 598 2.58 -16.69 26.66
N ALA A 599 3.76 -17.32 26.74
CA ALA A 599 4.10 -18.47 25.92
C ALA A 599 5.13 -19.35 26.62
N GLY A 600 5.13 -20.64 26.30
CA GLY A 600 6.06 -21.63 26.87
C GLY A 600 5.71 -22.05 28.30
N GLY A 601 6.32 -23.15 28.74
CA GLY A 601 6.12 -23.73 30.06
C GLY A 601 7.12 -23.23 31.10
N ALA A 602 7.45 -24.07 32.07
CA ALA A 602 8.54 -23.86 33.00
C ALA A 602 9.89 -23.88 32.27
N LEU A 603 10.75 -22.90 32.54
CA LEU A 603 12.11 -22.81 32.03
C LEU A 603 13.05 -22.32 33.13
N SER A 604 14.14 -23.04 33.35
CA SER A 604 15.25 -22.63 34.23
C SER A 604 16.44 -22.28 33.36
N GLY A 605 16.95 -21.04 33.46
CA GLY A 605 18.02 -20.55 32.60
C GLY A 605 18.91 -19.51 33.26
N ARG A 606 20.07 -19.27 32.64
CA ARG A 606 21.01 -18.22 33.05
C ARG A 606 20.57 -16.87 32.52
N VAL A 607 20.73 -15.84 33.34
CA VAL A 607 20.34 -14.47 33.02
C VAL A 607 21.32 -13.82 32.05
N VAL A 608 20.77 -13.17 31.02
CA VAL A 608 21.50 -12.35 30.03
C VAL A 608 20.75 -11.04 29.75
N PHE A 609 21.45 -10.00 29.32
CA PHE A 609 20.85 -8.67 29.07
C PHE A 609 20.96 -8.21 27.61
N ASP A 610 21.99 -8.68 26.90
CA ASP A 610 22.28 -8.28 25.52
C ASP A 610 22.84 -9.43 24.67
N LEU A 611 23.08 -9.16 23.39
CA LEU A 611 23.60 -10.15 22.43
C LEU A 611 25.03 -10.61 22.74
N GLU A 612 25.85 -9.75 23.35
CA GLU A 612 27.22 -10.08 23.73
C GLU A 612 27.23 -11.08 24.90
N ASP A 613 26.34 -10.88 25.87
CA ASP A 613 26.11 -11.78 26.99
C ASP A 613 25.66 -13.16 26.50
N ILE A 614 24.71 -13.20 25.55
CA ILE A 614 24.24 -14.44 24.95
C ILE A 614 25.41 -15.21 24.31
N ARG A 615 26.23 -14.54 23.49
CA ARG A 615 27.37 -15.17 22.84
C ARG A 615 28.39 -15.70 23.84
N ARG A 616 28.73 -14.91 24.86
CA ARG A 616 29.67 -15.33 25.91
C ARG A 616 29.12 -16.53 26.67
N MET A 617 27.87 -16.48 27.11
CA MET A 617 27.25 -17.58 27.87
C MET A 617 27.14 -18.87 27.05
N ARG A 618 26.82 -18.78 25.75
CA ARG A 618 26.81 -19.95 24.84
C ARG A 618 28.20 -20.56 24.63
N GLN A 619 29.27 -19.78 24.75
CA GLN A 619 30.64 -20.30 24.69
C GLN A 619 31.05 -20.98 25.99
N GLU A 620 30.63 -20.42 27.14
CA GLU A 620 30.96 -20.95 28.47
C GLU A 620 30.14 -22.18 28.86
N ASP A 621 28.84 -22.18 28.52
CA ASP A 621 27.88 -23.25 28.86
C ASP A 621 26.88 -23.43 27.70
N PRO A 622 27.27 -24.16 26.64
CA PRO A 622 26.47 -24.28 25.41
C PRO A 622 25.06 -24.84 25.61
N GLU A 623 24.89 -25.71 26.61
CA GLU A 623 23.65 -26.43 26.89
C GLU A 623 22.73 -25.70 27.88
N ALA A 624 23.23 -24.68 28.59
CA ALA A 624 22.41 -23.94 29.54
C ALA A 624 21.38 -23.07 28.82
N PRO A 625 20.08 -23.18 29.15
CA PRO A 625 19.10 -22.25 28.64
C PRO A 625 19.39 -20.82 29.09
N LEU A 626 19.09 -19.84 28.24
CA LEU A 626 19.32 -18.42 28.52
C LEU A 626 17.99 -17.67 28.63
N ILE A 627 17.86 -16.85 29.68
CA ILE A 627 16.70 -15.99 29.90
C ILE A 627 17.14 -14.54 29.76
N LEU A 628 16.61 -13.89 28.72
CA LEU A 628 16.84 -12.48 28.43
C LEU A 628 15.98 -11.61 29.35
N LEU A 629 16.63 -10.76 30.14
CA LEU A 629 15.97 -9.75 30.96
C LEU A 629 15.99 -8.40 30.26
N ARG A 630 14.82 -7.76 30.14
CA ARG A 630 14.68 -6.44 29.51
C ARG A 630 13.70 -5.56 30.27
N TYR A 631 13.85 -4.24 30.19
CA TYR A 631 12.84 -3.32 30.69
C TYR A 631 11.54 -3.44 29.86
N ASP A 632 11.66 -3.23 28.56
CA ASP A 632 10.69 -3.48 27.50
C ASP A 632 11.44 -4.03 26.27
N THR A 633 10.71 -4.50 25.25
CA THR A 633 11.34 -4.88 23.97
C THR A 633 10.87 -3.99 22.84
N VAL A 634 11.77 -3.75 21.90
CA VAL A 634 11.52 -3.04 20.66
C VAL A 634 11.82 -3.97 19.48
N PRO A 635 11.33 -3.65 18.26
CA PRO A 635 11.58 -4.45 17.06
C PRO A 635 13.06 -4.74 16.77
N ASP A 636 13.98 -3.89 17.23
CA ASP A 636 15.42 -4.08 17.04
C ASP A 636 16.00 -5.22 17.88
N ASP A 637 15.32 -5.66 18.95
CA ASP A 637 15.73 -6.74 19.86
C ASP A 637 15.51 -8.15 19.28
N ILE A 638 15.11 -8.27 18.01
CA ILE A 638 14.71 -9.54 17.40
C ILE A 638 15.84 -10.58 17.43
N LYS A 639 17.11 -10.16 17.34
CA LYS A 639 18.25 -11.09 17.37
C LYS A 639 18.46 -11.67 18.76
N GLU A 640 18.38 -10.82 19.76
CA GLU A 640 18.50 -11.14 21.18
C GLU A 640 17.38 -12.12 21.57
N ILE A 641 16.13 -11.80 21.23
CA ILE A 641 14.98 -12.66 21.52
C ILE A 641 15.10 -14.01 20.79
N SER A 642 15.56 -14.02 19.53
CA SER A 642 15.72 -15.25 18.77
C SER A 642 16.78 -16.19 19.34
N GLN A 643 17.86 -15.66 19.94
CA GLN A 643 18.97 -16.47 20.47
C GLN A 643 18.80 -16.86 21.95
N ALA A 644 17.92 -16.18 22.68
CA ALA A 644 17.51 -16.57 24.03
C ALA A 644 16.48 -17.73 23.98
N ASP A 645 16.35 -18.46 25.08
CA ASP A 645 15.37 -19.54 25.26
C ASP A 645 14.13 -19.04 26.01
N GLY A 646 14.32 -18.04 26.88
CA GLY A 646 13.27 -17.34 27.60
C GLY A 646 13.41 -15.83 27.56
N LEU A 647 12.30 -15.14 27.76
CA LEU A 647 12.19 -13.68 27.83
C LEU A 647 11.42 -13.29 29.09
N LEU A 648 11.97 -12.38 29.88
CA LEU A 648 11.30 -11.75 31.01
C LEU A 648 11.40 -10.23 30.90
N THR A 649 10.26 -9.55 30.88
CA THR A 649 10.20 -8.09 30.80
C THR A 649 9.57 -7.45 32.02
N ALA A 650 10.05 -6.26 32.41
CA ALA A 650 9.51 -5.50 33.53
C ALA A 650 8.16 -4.87 33.18
N ARG A 651 7.97 -4.50 31.91
CA ARG A 651 6.75 -3.90 31.36
C ARG A 651 6.20 -4.66 30.16
N GLY A 652 4.91 -4.47 29.91
CA GLY A 652 4.22 -5.02 28.74
C GLY A 652 2.98 -5.83 29.13
N GLY A 653 1.95 -5.73 28.29
CA GLY A 653 0.74 -6.57 28.38
C GLY A 653 0.84 -7.84 27.54
N GLN A 654 -0.25 -8.61 27.51
CA GLN A 654 -0.36 -9.86 26.74
C GLN A 654 -0.21 -9.63 25.23
N THR A 655 -0.46 -8.41 24.77
CA THR A 655 -0.38 -7.97 23.38
C THR A 655 0.83 -7.07 23.10
N SER A 656 1.80 -7.02 24.01
CA SER A 656 3.04 -6.26 23.84
C SER A 656 3.92 -6.84 22.73
N HIS A 657 4.87 -6.04 22.23
CA HIS A 657 5.86 -6.50 21.25
C HIS A 657 6.59 -7.78 21.72
N ALA A 658 7.04 -7.81 22.98
CA ALA A 658 7.67 -8.96 23.61
C ALA A 658 6.81 -10.21 23.51
N ALA A 659 5.52 -10.07 23.83
CA ALA A 659 4.58 -11.18 23.84
C ALA A 659 4.37 -11.76 22.43
N ILE A 660 4.11 -10.89 21.45
CA ILE A 660 3.84 -11.29 20.06
C ILE A 660 5.06 -11.98 19.43
N VAL A 661 6.25 -11.42 19.59
CA VAL A 661 7.47 -11.96 18.98
C VAL A 661 7.89 -13.26 19.66
N ALA A 662 7.88 -13.32 20.99
CA ALA A 662 8.27 -14.53 21.72
C ALA A 662 7.34 -15.71 21.41
N SER A 663 6.03 -15.47 21.32
CA SER A 663 5.05 -16.51 20.96
C SER A 663 5.33 -17.08 19.56
N ARG A 664 5.59 -16.21 18.57
CA ARG A 664 5.92 -16.64 17.20
C ARG A 664 7.25 -17.39 17.08
N LEU A 665 8.24 -17.03 17.89
CA LEU A 665 9.53 -17.71 17.94
C LEU A 665 9.52 -18.92 18.88
N GLY A 666 8.37 -19.27 19.47
CA GLY A 666 8.21 -20.43 20.34
C GLY A 666 8.94 -20.34 21.68
N LYS A 667 9.31 -19.14 22.14
CA LYS A 667 10.11 -18.87 23.34
C LYS A 667 9.25 -18.85 24.61
N THR A 668 9.84 -19.22 25.74
CA THR A 668 9.18 -19.09 27.04
C THR A 668 9.16 -17.63 27.47
N CYS A 669 8.00 -17.05 27.75
CA CYS A 669 7.85 -15.61 27.89
C CYS A 669 6.93 -15.22 29.04
N VAL A 670 7.44 -14.34 29.90
CA VAL A 670 6.69 -13.65 30.95
C VAL A 670 6.87 -12.15 30.76
N VAL A 671 5.78 -11.39 30.73
CA VAL A 671 5.82 -9.94 30.50
C VAL A 671 5.18 -9.17 31.64
N GLY A 672 5.55 -7.90 31.81
CA GLY A 672 4.93 -7.02 32.81
C GLY A 672 5.19 -7.45 34.27
N CYS A 673 6.39 -7.94 34.57
CA CYS A 673 6.79 -8.23 35.95
C CYS A 673 7.16 -6.93 36.68
N GLU A 674 6.16 -6.19 37.18
CA GLU A 674 6.33 -4.84 37.75
C GLU A 674 7.28 -4.78 38.97
N VAL A 675 7.43 -5.90 39.67
CA VAL A 675 8.36 -6.01 40.81
C VAL A 675 9.84 -6.07 40.38
N MET A 676 10.11 -6.26 39.09
CA MET A 676 11.47 -6.26 38.53
C MET A 676 11.95 -4.83 38.25
N ALA A 677 12.92 -4.37 39.02
CA ALA A 677 13.69 -3.17 38.71
C ALA A 677 15.00 -3.57 38.01
N ILE A 678 15.05 -3.38 36.69
CA ILE A 678 16.20 -3.74 35.86
C ILE A 678 17.12 -2.55 35.60
N ASP A 679 18.42 -2.83 35.56
CA ASP A 679 19.50 -1.92 35.26
C ASP A 679 20.41 -2.62 34.25
N GLU A 680 20.08 -2.44 32.97
CA GLU A 680 20.72 -3.13 31.83
C GLU A 680 22.19 -2.71 31.69
N GLU A 681 22.52 -1.45 31.97
CA GLU A 681 23.88 -0.91 31.90
C GLU A 681 24.82 -1.60 32.90
N ASN A 682 24.33 -1.85 34.12
CA ASN A 682 25.08 -2.56 35.16
C ASN A 682 24.81 -4.08 35.19
N LYS A 683 24.11 -4.62 34.18
CA LYS A 683 23.79 -6.05 34.01
C LYS A 683 23.22 -6.69 35.29
N ARG A 684 22.23 -6.04 35.89
CA ARG A 684 21.58 -6.48 37.14
C ARG A 684 20.07 -6.21 37.14
N ALA A 685 19.33 -7.09 37.79
CA ALA A 685 17.90 -6.93 38.05
C ALA A 685 17.61 -7.13 39.54
N ARG A 686 16.68 -6.35 40.09
CA ARG A 686 16.23 -6.45 41.48
C ARG A 686 14.77 -6.86 41.55
N PHE A 687 14.48 -7.81 42.43
CA PHE A 687 13.14 -8.33 42.70
C PHE A 687 12.91 -8.35 44.21
N ASN A 688 12.02 -7.51 44.75
CA ASN A 688 11.62 -7.55 46.16
C ASN A 688 12.77 -7.77 47.17
N GLY A 689 13.92 -7.11 46.97
CA GLY A 689 15.10 -7.21 47.84
C GLY A 689 16.20 -8.19 47.37
N TYR A 690 15.92 -9.09 46.43
CA TYR A 690 16.91 -9.94 45.79
C TYR A 690 17.56 -9.24 44.60
N THR A 691 18.87 -9.43 44.41
CA THR A 691 19.59 -8.93 43.23
C THR A 691 20.09 -10.13 42.42
N VAL A 692 19.71 -10.15 41.15
CA VAL A 692 20.11 -11.15 40.16
C VAL A 692 21.06 -10.49 39.17
N ARG A 693 22.18 -11.14 38.87
CA ARG A 693 23.22 -10.65 37.97
C ARG A 693 23.30 -11.54 36.73
N LEU A 694 24.04 -11.05 35.75
CA LEU A 694 24.47 -11.81 34.58
C LEU A 694 25.02 -13.19 34.96
N GLY A 695 24.49 -14.24 34.33
CA GLY A 695 24.88 -15.63 34.55
C GLY A 695 24.19 -16.33 35.72
N ASP A 696 23.52 -15.59 36.62
CA ASP A 696 22.75 -16.20 37.71
C ASP A 696 21.58 -17.01 37.15
N TRP A 697 21.18 -18.04 37.89
CA TRP A 697 20.03 -18.86 37.53
C TRP A 697 18.73 -18.23 38.01
N ILE A 698 17.77 -18.15 37.10
CA ILE A 698 16.37 -17.89 37.41
C ILE A 698 15.49 -18.91 36.71
N SER A 699 14.27 -19.04 37.20
CA SER A 699 13.27 -19.91 36.59
C SER A 699 11.98 -19.15 36.34
N ILE A 700 11.39 -19.30 35.16
CA ILE A 700 10.16 -18.62 34.75
C ILE A 700 9.10 -19.65 34.32
N ASP A 701 7.84 -19.36 34.61
CA ASP A 701 6.67 -20.11 34.13
C ASP A 701 5.93 -19.26 33.08
N GLY A 702 6.11 -19.57 31.80
CA GLY A 702 5.48 -18.85 30.70
C GLY A 702 3.96 -19.01 30.62
N LEU A 703 3.35 -19.96 31.36
CA LEU A 703 1.90 -20.13 31.43
C LEU A 703 1.29 -19.37 32.62
N LYS A 704 1.91 -19.47 33.80
CA LYS A 704 1.38 -18.87 35.03
C LYS A 704 1.89 -17.44 35.27
N GLY A 705 2.96 -17.05 34.60
CA GLY A 705 3.63 -15.76 34.77
C GLY A 705 4.51 -15.69 36.02
N ASN A 706 4.80 -16.81 36.68
CA ASN A 706 5.59 -16.81 37.91
C ASN A 706 7.09 -16.76 37.63
N VAL A 707 7.84 -16.07 38.50
CA VAL A 707 9.30 -15.94 38.43
C VAL A 707 9.91 -16.41 39.76
N TYR A 708 10.94 -17.24 39.68
CA TYR A 708 11.60 -17.87 40.82
C TYR A 708 13.12 -17.70 40.76
N LEU A 709 13.75 -17.59 41.93
CA LEU A 709 15.19 -17.53 42.10
C LEU A 709 15.80 -18.94 42.00
N GLY A 710 16.93 -19.06 41.31
CA GLY A 710 17.69 -20.30 41.21
C GLY A 710 17.24 -21.22 40.08
N LYS A 711 17.91 -22.38 39.99
CA LYS A 711 17.66 -23.43 38.99
C LYS A 711 16.74 -24.48 39.59
N HIS A 712 15.55 -24.65 39.01
CA HIS A 712 14.59 -25.67 39.44
C HIS A 712 14.42 -26.76 38.37
N PRO A 713 14.30 -28.04 38.77
CA PRO A 713 14.09 -29.13 37.83
C PRO A 713 12.73 -29.01 37.14
N VAL A 714 12.71 -29.32 35.85
CA VAL A 714 11.54 -29.27 34.97
C VAL A 714 11.30 -30.64 34.37
N LYS A 715 10.03 -31.04 34.28
CA LYS A 715 9.60 -32.26 33.61
C LYS A 715 8.62 -31.94 32.51
N GLU A 716 8.58 -32.80 31.52
CA GLU A 716 7.63 -32.73 30.43
C GLU A 716 6.33 -33.46 30.81
N VAL A 717 5.18 -32.78 30.68
CA VAL A 717 3.85 -33.35 30.96
C VAL A 717 2.93 -33.14 29.77
N VAL A 718 1.91 -34.00 29.62
CA VAL A 718 0.90 -33.83 28.58
C VAL A 718 0.16 -32.51 28.81
N GLY A 719 0.11 -31.66 27.79
CA GLY A 719 -0.54 -30.35 27.87
C GLY A 719 -2.05 -30.47 28.15
N PRO A 720 -2.66 -29.50 28.87
CA PRO A 720 -4.10 -29.50 29.18
C PRO A 720 -5.02 -29.31 27.97
#